data_AF-A0AAU2C9D7-F1
#
_entry.id   AF-A0AAU2C9D7-F1
#
_cell.length_a   1.000
_cell.length_b   1.000
_cell.length_c   1.000
_cell.angle_alpha   90.00
_cell.angle_beta   90.00
_cell.angle_gamma   90.00
#
_symmetry.space_group_name_H-M   'P 1'
#
loop_
_entity.id
_entity.type
_entity.pdbx_description
1 polymer ?
#
loop_
_entity_poly.entity_id
_entity_poly.type
_entity_poly.pdbx_seq_one_letter_code
_entity_poly.pdbx_strand_id
1 'polypeptide(L)'
;MAEQRADQPAEQPAEQSAGQPTESWEPPPAEWNDTARPFEDQVSMIDLIERRVRESPDAPAVRLGEGEVRTYAQLWADSGLLARFLAGHGVGRGAFVGILHENSWDSVLAVVGVLRTGAAYVPLDARWPATRIAAPLRQSGIDWLVTGHALARRAEEAGQLAGSGVRLVCTDLRAAAPDPLDTETVGLLWDTVAEDEDLARASGFNQNPGDGISAAQIDTYVSHVRDLVLSAAPTVELPRVVEVGCGAGLIAGALRDRVAGYTGVDVSAVALERAAREAGEGARFVRAAAADLGRVVAPASADVVLLASVAQFFPGFEYLRSVLRDAVGALAPGGAVVLADLADLGEPGEGPDSGHLRVPAEWFGHLSAQLGLPVRAEIHRRGGDGWPPVLRDRYDVVLRLAPHDTPTPYTPVISAWSDVEEAHALPLPAGPGADDTAYVIFTSGSTGVPKGVSVRHRSAVNVIQWVNETYAVGPDDCLLWVTALTFDLSVYDLLGVLAAGASLRVVPAAELSDGERLLDIMLREPITFWDSAPAALGMVMSFADEPGGTDRASEASATDGTGTTGTTADGGSVPSLRLVFLSGDWVPLALPGRVRARFPRAHVVALGGATEATIWSNHFDVGEIDPAWTSVPYGKPIQNARYYVLDGDRKPCPIGVEGDLHIAGVVVADGYVGDPELTAAKFTADTVGGLADESMYATGDRARWMADGNLEFRGRRDDQVKVRGYRIELGEVLAALRQVPGVVDCAVTTLRGDDGPQIVAAVAVGGSEPSPGGGFVRRHLAQNLPSYMLPEHVLVLPALPVGPTGKVDRERLARLAARPRNRRRT
;
A
#
# COMPACT_ATOMS: atom_id res chain seq x y z
N MET A 1 80.36 -4.02 -51.38
CA MET A 1 80.52 -5.40 -50.86
C MET A 1 80.27 -5.30 -49.37
N ALA A 2 79.04 -5.55 -48.90
CA ALA A 2 78.37 -6.83 -48.76
C ALA A 2 79.03 -7.73 -47.69
N GLU A 3 78.16 -8.37 -46.90
CA GLU A 3 78.40 -9.24 -45.73
C GLU A 3 78.57 -8.50 -44.39
N GLN A 4 77.90 -8.81 -43.28
CA GLN A 4 76.94 -9.87 -42.90
C GLN A 4 76.34 -9.42 -41.54
N ARG A 5 75.02 -9.53 -41.33
CA ARG A 5 74.37 -9.70 -39.99
C ARG A 5 72.85 -9.84 -40.14
N ALA A 6 72.34 -11.06 -39.97
CA ALA A 6 70.96 -11.35 -39.53
C ALA A 6 70.86 -12.86 -39.25
N ASP A 7 70.60 -13.26 -38.00
CA ASP A 7 69.48 -14.13 -37.59
C ASP A 7 69.66 -14.63 -36.14
N GLN A 8 68.76 -14.21 -35.25
CA GLN A 8 68.40 -14.92 -34.03
C GLN A 8 66.89 -14.72 -33.81
N PRO A 9 66.09 -15.79 -33.71
CA PRO A 9 64.64 -15.69 -33.50
C PRO A 9 64.30 -15.48 -32.02
N ALA A 10 63.30 -14.63 -31.78
CA ALA A 10 62.76 -14.31 -30.46
C ALA A 10 61.94 -15.46 -29.88
N GLU A 11 62.13 -15.72 -28.59
CA GLU A 11 61.35 -16.67 -27.78
C GLU A 11 59.88 -16.25 -27.71
N GLN A 12 58.98 -17.18 -28.04
CA GLN A 12 57.54 -17.04 -27.85
C GLN A 12 57.20 -17.25 -26.35
N PRO A 13 56.32 -16.43 -25.75
CA PRO A 13 55.82 -16.69 -24.41
C PRO A 13 54.91 -17.93 -24.43
N ALA A 14 55.09 -18.81 -23.45
CA ALA A 14 54.25 -19.98 -23.24
C ALA A 14 52.77 -19.58 -23.14
N GLU A 15 51.95 -20.12 -24.04
CA GLU A 15 50.49 -20.12 -23.92
C GLU A 15 50.11 -20.83 -22.62
N GLN A 16 49.80 -20.06 -21.57
CA GLN A 16 48.95 -20.56 -20.50
C GLN A 16 47.55 -20.71 -21.09
N SER A 17 47.20 -21.96 -21.40
CA SER A 17 45.82 -22.39 -21.63
C SER A 17 44.95 -21.86 -20.48
N ALA A 18 44.17 -20.82 -20.75
CA ALA A 18 43.01 -20.48 -19.94
C ALA A 18 42.10 -21.71 -19.97
N GLY A 19 41.93 -22.36 -18.82
CA GLY A 19 41.10 -23.56 -18.70
C GLY A 19 39.72 -23.28 -19.27
N GLN A 20 39.35 -24.03 -20.31
CA GLN A 20 37.94 -24.18 -20.66
C GLN A 20 37.22 -24.71 -19.41
N PRO A 21 36.06 -24.15 -19.02
CA PRO A 21 35.27 -24.75 -17.96
C PRO A 21 34.92 -26.16 -18.44
N THR A 22 35.39 -27.17 -17.71
CA THR A 22 34.98 -28.55 -17.91
C THR A 22 33.49 -28.61 -17.59
N GLU A 23 32.65 -28.59 -18.62
CA GLU A 23 31.25 -28.98 -18.50
C GLU A 23 31.24 -30.41 -17.95
N SER A 24 30.97 -30.55 -16.65
CA SER A 24 30.84 -31.84 -16.01
C SER A 24 29.53 -32.48 -16.48
N TRP A 25 29.61 -33.52 -17.29
CA TRP A 25 28.46 -34.32 -17.74
C TRP A 25 27.85 -35.19 -16.62
N GLU A 26 28.08 -34.82 -15.37
CA GLU A 26 27.59 -35.52 -14.19
C GLU A 26 26.13 -35.12 -13.93
N PRO A 27 25.22 -36.08 -13.68
CA PRO A 27 23.88 -35.76 -13.24
C PRO A 27 23.93 -35.06 -11.87
N PRO A 28 23.00 -34.13 -11.58
CA PRO A 28 22.91 -33.52 -10.26
C PRO A 28 22.67 -34.62 -9.20
N PRO A 29 23.44 -34.63 -8.10
CA PRO A 29 23.25 -35.56 -6.99
C PRO A 29 21.82 -35.53 -6.45
N ALA A 30 21.25 -36.71 -6.16
CA ALA A 30 19.90 -36.82 -5.60
C ALA A 30 19.76 -36.12 -4.24
N GLU A 31 20.84 -36.05 -3.46
CA GLU A 31 20.91 -35.37 -2.16
C GLU A 31 20.61 -33.87 -2.22
N TRP A 32 20.76 -33.21 -3.37
CA TRP A 32 20.40 -31.78 -3.52
C TRP A 32 18.88 -31.55 -3.42
N ASN A 33 18.09 -32.61 -3.60
CA ASN A 33 16.64 -32.61 -3.41
C ASN A 33 16.22 -33.44 -2.17
N ASP A 34 17.16 -33.86 -1.31
CA ASP A 34 16.86 -34.52 -0.02
C ASP A 34 16.49 -33.50 1.06
N THR A 35 15.39 -32.81 0.80
CA THR A 35 14.90 -31.67 1.56
C THR A 35 13.70 -32.01 2.43
N ALA A 36 13.26 -33.27 2.43
CA ALA A 36 12.13 -33.72 3.22
C ALA A 36 12.41 -33.52 4.72
N ARG A 37 11.64 -32.65 5.38
CA ARG A 37 11.75 -32.38 6.82
C ARG A 37 10.35 -32.36 7.44
N PRO A 38 10.18 -32.90 8.66
CA PRO A 38 8.91 -32.80 9.36
C PRO A 38 8.57 -31.33 9.65
N PHE A 39 7.29 -30.98 9.54
CA PHE A 39 6.75 -29.66 9.89
C PHE A 39 5.33 -29.83 10.44
N GLU A 40 4.73 -28.78 11.01
CA GLU A 40 3.36 -28.83 11.54
C GLU A 40 2.32 -28.87 10.39
N ASP A 41 2.15 -30.01 9.73
CA ASP A 41 1.35 -30.15 8.50
C ASP A 41 -0.17 -30.22 8.72
N GLN A 42 -0.63 -30.31 9.98
CA GLN A 42 -2.04 -30.34 10.36
C GLN A 42 -2.56 -29.01 10.93
N VAL A 43 -1.73 -27.97 10.98
CA VAL A 43 -2.12 -26.66 11.51
C VAL A 43 -2.24 -25.61 10.42
N SER A 44 -3.01 -24.56 10.71
CA SER A 44 -3.13 -23.37 9.90
C SER A 44 -2.19 -22.26 10.39
N MET A 45 -1.99 -21.23 9.57
CA MET A 45 -1.30 -20.01 9.99
C MET A 45 -2.00 -19.32 11.18
N ILE A 46 -3.32 -19.47 11.29
CA ILE A 46 -4.11 -18.91 12.39
C ILE A 46 -3.82 -19.64 13.70
N ASP A 47 -3.61 -20.96 13.67
CA ASP A 47 -3.23 -21.73 14.86
C ASP A 47 -1.86 -21.29 15.40
N LEU A 48 -0.92 -20.97 14.51
CA LEU A 48 0.39 -20.44 14.89
C LEU A 48 0.27 -19.07 15.58
N ILE A 49 -0.56 -18.17 15.04
CA ILE A 49 -0.79 -16.83 15.63
C ILE A 49 -1.56 -16.95 16.96
N GLU A 50 -2.58 -17.81 17.03
CA GLU A 50 -3.36 -18.01 18.26
C GLU A 50 -2.46 -18.51 19.41
N ARG A 51 -1.50 -19.37 19.11
CA ARG A 51 -0.49 -19.82 20.09
C ARG A 51 0.24 -18.60 20.70
N ARG A 52 0.66 -17.64 19.87
CA ARG A 52 1.31 -16.40 20.34
C ARG A 52 0.39 -15.49 21.13
N VAL A 53 -0.87 -15.37 20.72
CA VAL A 53 -1.89 -14.61 21.48
C VAL A 53 -2.06 -15.19 22.89
N ARG A 54 -2.05 -16.52 23.03
CA ARG A 54 -2.17 -17.21 24.33
C ARG A 54 -0.89 -17.09 25.17
N GLU A 55 0.28 -17.17 24.55
CA GLU A 55 1.57 -17.13 25.24
C GLU A 55 1.99 -15.71 25.66
N SER A 56 1.69 -14.70 24.85
CA SER A 56 2.17 -13.32 25.04
C SER A 56 1.15 -12.28 24.54
N PRO A 57 -0.04 -12.20 25.18
CA PRO A 57 -1.15 -11.35 24.72
C PRO A 57 -0.80 -9.86 24.66
N ASP A 58 0.04 -9.39 25.59
CA ASP A 58 0.41 -7.97 25.72
C ASP A 58 1.63 -7.60 24.86
N ALA A 59 2.22 -8.56 24.14
CA ALA A 59 3.35 -8.28 23.26
C ALA A 59 2.93 -7.39 22.08
N PRO A 60 3.82 -6.52 21.58
CA PRO A 60 3.58 -5.73 20.37
C PRO A 60 3.34 -6.64 19.16
N ALA A 61 2.20 -6.50 18.48
CA ALA A 61 1.94 -7.14 17.19
C ALA A 61 2.18 -6.16 16.03
N VAL A 62 1.70 -4.92 16.17
CA VAL A 62 1.80 -3.88 15.14
C VAL A 62 2.21 -2.55 15.77
N ARG A 63 3.10 -1.82 15.10
CA ARG A 63 3.61 -0.49 15.47
C ARG A 63 3.24 0.50 14.37
N LEU A 64 2.48 1.53 14.72
CA LEU A 64 1.90 2.48 13.76
C LEU A 64 2.74 3.74 13.54
N GLY A 65 3.77 3.94 14.37
CA GLY A 65 4.65 5.12 14.35
C GLY A 65 4.41 6.00 15.55
N GLU A 66 5.32 6.93 15.82
CA GLU A 66 5.20 7.91 16.92
C GLU A 66 4.93 7.28 18.31
N GLY A 67 5.40 6.05 18.51
CA GLY A 67 5.22 5.30 19.76
C GLY A 67 3.88 4.55 19.87
N GLU A 68 2.99 4.64 18.89
CA GLU A 68 1.72 3.90 18.91
C GLU A 68 1.93 2.40 18.61
N VAL A 69 1.42 1.56 19.52
CA VAL A 69 1.54 0.09 19.47
C VAL A 69 0.17 -0.55 19.65
N ARG A 70 -0.05 -1.65 18.92
CA ARG A 70 -1.18 -2.56 19.07
C ARG A 70 -0.68 -3.96 19.42
N THR A 71 -1.34 -4.61 20.37
CA THR A 71 -0.92 -5.90 20.92
C THR A 71 -1.55 -7.09 20.21
N TYR A 72 -1.00 -8.28 20.45
CA TYR A 72 -1.59 -9.55 19.99
C TYR A 72 -3.02 -9.75 20.50
N ALA A 73 -3.31 -9.40 21.76
CA ALA A 73 -4.66 -9.47 22.33
C ALA A 73 -5.65 -8.55 21.60
N GLN A 74 -5.24 -7.32 21.29
CA GLN A 74 -6.07 -6.38 20.52
C GLN A 74 -6.32 -6.91 19.10
N LEU A 75 -5.29 -7.44 18.44
CA LEU A 75 -5.42 -8.01 17.10
C LEU A 75 -6.42 -9.17 17.12
N TRP A 76 -6.30 -10.06 18.11
CA TRP A 76 -7.18 -11.20 18.25
C TRP A 76 -8.61 -10.81 18.64
N ALA A 77 -8.80 -9.77 19.43
CA ALA A 77 -10.14 -9.27 19.75
C ALA A 77 -10.80 -8.69 18.49
N ASP A 78 -10.14 -7.72 17.85
CA ASP A 78 -10.72 -6.94 16.76
C ASP A 78 -10.93 -7.80 15.49
N SER A 79 -9.96 -8.64 15.11
CA SER A 79 -10.14 -9.59 13.99
C SER A 79 -11.23 -10.63 14.28
N GLY A 80 -11.50 -10.93 15.55
CA GLY A 80 -12.54 -11.86 15.97
C GLY A 80 -13.95 -11.29 15.78
N LEU A 81 -14.10 -9.97 15.80
CA LEU A 81 -15.36 -9.29 15.49
C LEU A 81 -15.67 -9.39 14.00
N LEU A 82 -14.68 -9.07 13.16
CA LEU A 82 -14.81 -9.23 11.72
C LEU A 82 -15.12 -10.69 11.35
N ALA A 83 -14.42 -11.65 11.96
CA ALA A 83 -14.64 -13.08 11.69
C ALA A 83 -16.07 -13.51 12.03
N ARG A 84 -16.61 -13.10 13.19
CA ARG A 84 -18.00 -13.38 13.58
C ARG A 84 -19.01 -12.75 12.64
N PHE A 85 -18.79 -11.48 12.28
CA PHE A 85 -19.66 -10.77 11.36
C PHE A 85 -19.74 -11.49 10.02
N LEU A 86 -18.59 -11.80 9.41
CA LEU A 86 -18.54 -12.51 8.13
C LEU A 86 -19.17 -13.91 8.23
N ALA A 87 -18.89 -14.65 9.31
CA ALA A 87 -19.45 -15.98 9.55
C ALA A 87 -20.99 -15.94 9.72
N GLY A 88 -21.52 -14.95 10.44
CA GLY A 88 -22.96 -14.71 10.55
C GLY A 88 -23.65 -14.48 9.21
N HIS A 89 -22.89 -14.00 8.23
CA HIS A 89 -23.33 -13.78 6.86
C HIS A 89 -22.99 -14.92 5.89
N GLY A 90 -22.63 -16.09 6.43
CA GLY A 90 -22.40 -17.32 5.66
C GLY A 90 -21.00 -17.46 5.07
N VAL A 91 -20.05 -16.58 5.42
CA VAL A 91 -18.64 -16.74 5.02
C VAL A 91 -17.99 -17.84 5.87
N GLY A 92 -17.31 -18.77 5.21
CA GLY A 92 -16.59 -19.85 5.90
C GLY A 92 -15.63 -20.58 4.98
N ARG A 93 -15.31 -21.82 5.33
CA ARG A 93 -14.39 -22.68 4.56
C ARG A 93 -14.76 -22.76 3.08
N GLY A 94 -13.78 -22.55 2.21
CA GLY A 94 -13.94 -22.57 0.75
C GLY A 94 -14.50 -21.28 0.15
N ALA A 95 -14.90 -20.29 0.96
CA ALA A 95 -15.26 -18.97 0.46
C ALA A 95 -14.01 -18.12 0.18
N PHE A 96 -14.14 -17.15 -0.72
CA PHE A 96 -13.13 -16.13 -0.98
C PHE A 96 -13.65 -14.77 -0.55
N VAL A 97 -12.83 -14.04 0.21
CA VAL A 97 -13.14 -12.67 0.65
C VAL A 97 -12.06 -11.72 0.12
N GLY A 98 -12.50 -10.70 -0.61
CA GLY A 98 -11.59 -9.66 -1.09
C GLY A 98 -11.13 -8.76 0.04
N ILE A 99 -9.88 -8.31 -0.02
CA ILE A 99 -9.34 -7.28 0.88
C ILE A 99 -8.79 -6.14 0.03
N LEU A 100 -9.37 -4.95 0.14
CA LEU A 100 -8.92 -3.73 -0.52
C LEU A 100 -8.44 -2.72 0.54
N HIS A 101 -7.17 -2.82 0.90
CA HIS A 101 -6.56 -1.96 1.90
C HIS A 101 -5.14 -1.54 1.50
N GLU A 102 -4.73 -0.38 1.97
CA GLU A 102 -3.31 -0.02 2.11
C GLU A 102 -2.75 -0.63 3.41
N ASN A 103 -1.43 -0.72 3.54
CA ASN A 103 -0.80 -1.26 4.74
C ASN A 103 -1.20 -0.41 5.97
N SER A 104 -1.91 -1.04 6.90
CA SER A 104 -2.44 -0.43 8.11
C SER A 104 -2.75 -1.49 9.16
N TRP A 105 -3.06 -1.07 10.39
CA TRP A 105 -3.67 -1.94 11.41
C TRP A 105 -4.88 -2.71 10.86
N ASP A 106 -5.77 -1.97 10.18
CA ASP A 106 -7.02 -2.50 9.65
C ASP A 106 -6.79 -3.56 8.59
N SER A 107 -5.73 -3.43 7.79
CA SER A 107 -5.34 -4.42 6.80
C SER A 107 -4.86 -5.74 7.44
N VAL A 108 -4.14 -5.65 8.57
CA VAL A 108 -3.71 -6.82 9.36
C VAL A 108 -4.91 -7.51 9.99
N LEU A 109 -5.80 -6.72 10.60
CA LEU A 109 -7.07 -7.18 11.15
C LEU A 109 -7.92 -7.88 10.08
N ALA A 110 -8.02 -7.30 8.87
CA ALA A 110 -8.79 -7.85 7.77
C ALA A 110 -8.28 -9.24 7.36
N VAL A 111 -6.97 -9.37 7.15
CA VAL A 111 -6.34 -10.66 6.77
C VAL A 111 -6.58 -11.71 7.85
N VAL A 112 -6.29 -11.39 9.11
CA VAL A 112 -6.48 -12.34 10.23
C VAL A 112 -7.95 -12.68 10.42
N GLY A 113 -8.85 -11.70 10.33
CA GLY A 113 -10.29 -11.88 10.52
C GLY A 113 -10.93 -12.75 9.44
N VAL A 114 -10.56 -12.55 8.17
CA VAL A 114 -11.00 -13.40 7.06
C VAL A 114 -10.53 -14.83 7.26
N LEU A 115 -9.23 -15.04 7.50
CA LEU A 115 -8.67 -16.38 7.68
C LEU A 115 -9.29 -17.12 8.86
N ARG A 116 -9.65 -16.41 9.94
CA ARG A 116 -10.35 -17.01 11.09
C ARG A 116 -11.72 -17.55 10.77
N THR A 117 -12.37 -17.10 9.68
CA THR A 117 -13.62 -17.72 9.18
C THR A 117 -13.39 -19.09 8.53
N GLY A 118 -12.16 -19.40 8.16
CA GLY A 118 -11.81 -20.51 7.27
C GLY A 118 -11.83 -20.15 5.79
N ALA A 119 -12.25 -18.92 5.44
CA ALA A 119 -12.19 -18.42 4.07
C ALA A 119 -10.76 -18.04 3.67
N ALA A 120 -10.49 -18.07 2.36
CA ALA A 120 -9.26 -17.53 1.81
C ALA A 120 -9.39 -16.03 1.58
N TYR A 121 -8.34 -15.27 1.89
CA TYR A 121 -8.30 -13.86 1.54
C TYR A 121 -7.74 -13.63 0.13
N VAL A 122 -8.28 -12.62 -0.55
CA VAL A 122 -7.87 -12.22 -1.90
C VAL A 122 -7.44 -10.74 -1.84
N PRO A 123 -6.14 -10.44 -1.73
CA PRO A 123 -5.68 -9.06 -1.65
C PRO A 123 -5.84 -8.37 -3.00
N LEU A 124 -6.33 -7.14 -2.97
CA LEU A 124 -6.54 -6.26 -4.11
C LEU A 124 -5.77 -4.97 -3.86
N ASP A 125 -5.04 -4.49 -4.86
CA ASP A 125 -4.21 -3.30 -4.71
C ASP A 125 -5.10 -2.06 -4.66
N ALA A 126 -5.04 -1.33 -3.54
CA ALA A 126 -5.79 -0.11 -3.33
C ALA A 126 -5.56 0.92 -4.45
N ARG A 127 -4.40 0.89 -5.12
CA ARG A 127 -4.02 1.84 -6.18
C ARG A 127 -4.54 1.45 -7.57
N TRP A 128 -5.11 0.26 -7.73
CA TRP A 128 -5.67 -0.16 -9.01
C TRP A 128 -6.95 0.61 -9.35
N PRO A 129 -7.21 0.88 -10.64
CA PRO A 129 -8.51 1.40 -11.06
C PRO A 129 -9.61 0.34 -10.82
N ALA A 130 -10.85 0.79 -10.56
CA ALA A 130 -12.00 -0.07 -10.28
C ALA A 130 -12.25 -1.14 -11.36
N THR A 131 -12.03 -0.79 -12.63
CA THR A 131 -12.07 -1.69 -13.80
C THR A 131 -11.13 -2.89 -13.68
N ARG A 132 -9.93 -2.68 -13.12
CA ARG A 132 -8.95 -3.74 -12.89
C ARG A 132 -9.32 -4.59 -11.69
N ILE A 133 -9.83 -3.98 -10.62
CA ILE A 133 -10.30 -4.68 -9.41
C ILE A 133 -11.48 -5.61 -9.75
N ALA A 134 -12.35 -5.19 -10.68
CA ALA A 134 -13.52 -5.96 -11.09
C ALA A 134 -13.20 -7.34 -11.69
N ALA A 135 -12.04 -7.51 -12.34
CA ALA A 135 -11.68 -8.80 -12.95
C ALA A 135 -11.40 -9.90 -11.90
N PRO A 136 -10.52 -9.69 -10.90
CA PRO A 136 -10.38 -10.59 -9.76
C PRO A 136 -11.69 -10.90 -9.03
N LEU A 137 -12.54 -9.88 -8.81
CA LEU A 137 -13.84 -10.07 -8.16
C LEU A 137 -14.72 -11.07 -8.92
N ARG A 138 -14.81 -10.93 -10.25
CA ARG A 138 -15.56 -11.88 -11.11
C ARG A 138 -14.96 -13.27 -11.11
N GLN A 139 -13.65 -13.36 -11.30
CA GLN A 139 -12.96 -14.65 -11.46
C GLN A 139 -13.00 -15.49 -10.19
N SER A 140 -12.92 -14.84 -9.03
CA SER A 140 -12.96 -15.49 -7.73
C SER A 140 -14.38 -15.64 -7.18
N GLY A 141 -15.42 -15.10 -7.83
CA GLY A 141 -16.79 -15.15 -7.29
C GLY A 141 -16.90 -14.55 -5.89
N ILE A 142 -16.18 -13.45 -5.64
CA ILE A 142 -16.13 -12.82 -4.33
C ILE A 142 -17.46 -12.12 -4.04
N ASP A 143 -18.09 -12.48 -2.93
CA ASP A 143 -19.34 -11.86 -2.46
C ASP A 143 -19.11 -10.77 -1.40
N TRP A 144 -17.94 -10.75 -0.77
CA TRP A 144 -17.59 -9.85 0.32
C TRP A 144 -16.24 -9.19 0.09
N LEU A 145 -16.18 -7.87 0.28
CA LEU A 145 -14.96 -7.07 0.17
C LEU A 145 -14.76 -6.28 1.46
N VAL A 146 -13.68 -6.58 2.16
CA VAL A 146 -13.23 -5.84 3.35
C VAL A 146 -12.36 -4.67 2.90
N THR A 147 -12.68 -3.46 3.30
CA THR A 147 -12.07 -2.21 2.82
C THR A 147 -12.05 -1.14 3.91
N GLY A 148 -11.42 0.00 3.64
CA GLY A 148 -11.55 1.22 4.45
C GLY A 148 -12.53 2.20 3.81
N HIS A 149 -13.05 3.15 4.60
CA HIS A 149 -13.99 4.18 4.17
C HIS A 149 -13.45 4.99 2.98
N ALA A 150 -12.17 5.37 3.03
CA ALA A 150 -11.49 6.12 1.97
C ALA A 150 -11.49 5.38 0.61
N LEU A 151 -11.61 4.05 0.62
CA LEU A 151 -11.62 3.20 -0.57
C LEU A 151 -13.01 2.66 -0.91
N ALA A 152 -14.03 2.92 -0.08
CA ALA A 152 -15.38 2.35 -0.21
C ALA A 152 -15.99 2.64 -1.59
N ARG A 153 -15.95 3.90 -2.06
CA ARG A 153 -16.47 4.25 -3.39
C ARG A 153 -15.79 3.47 -4.53
N ARG A 154 -14.46 3.30 -4.45
CA ARG A 154 -13.70 2.53 -5.46
C ARG A 154 -14.07 1.05 -5.42
N ALA A 155 -14.27 0.51 -4.23
CA ALA A 155 -14.76 -0.85 -4.02
C ALA A 155 -16.17 -1.05 -4.60
N GLU A 156 -17.09 -0.12 -4.38
CA GLU A 156 -18.44 -0.14 -4.94
C GLU A 156 -18.42 -0.12 -6.48
N GLU A 157 -17.67 0.81 -7.06
CA GLU A 157 -17.50 0.91 -8.52
C GLU A 157 -16.94 -0.40 -9.10
N ALA A 158 -15.98 -1.03 -8.42
CA ALA A 158 -15.42 -2.31 -8.84
C ALA A 158 -16.43 -3.46 -8.76
N GLY A 159 -17.21 -3.54 -7.68
CA GLY A 159 -18.27 -4.53 -7.51
C GLY A 159 -19.37 -4.43 -8.57
N GLN A 160 -19.77 -3.20 -8.93
CA GLN A 160 -20.72 -2.94 -10.01
C GLN A 160 -20.18 -3.39 -11.37
N LEU A 161 -18.93 -3.03 -11.69
CA LEU A 161 -18.26 -3.44 -12.93
C LEU A 161 -18.05 -4.95 -13.00
N ALA A 162 -17.93 -5.63 -11.86
CA ALA A 162 -17.88 -7.06 -11.78
C ALA A 162 -19.25 -7.72 -12.07
N GLY A 163 -20.35 -6.96 -12.09
CA GLY A 163 -21.70 -7.53 -12.24
C GLY A 163 -22.11 -8.37 -11.03
N SER A 164 -21.42 -8.17 -9.90
CA SER A 164 -21.57 -8.91 -8.66
C SER A 164 -22.21 -8.03 -7.60
N GLY A 165 -23.13 -8.58 -6.82
CA GLY A 165 -23.67 -7.93 -5.61
C GLY A 165 -22.68 -7.97 -4.45
N VAL A 166 -21.42 -7.56 -4.69
CA VAL A 166 -20.35 -7.55 -3.67
C VAL A 166 -20.79 -6.67 -2.52
N ARG A 167 -20.75 -7.24 -1.31
CA ARG A 167 -21.04 -6.54 -0.07
C ARG A 167 -19.77 -6.01 0.56
N LEU A 168 -19.82 -4.80 1.11
CA LEU A 168 -18.66 -4.15 1.69
C LEU A 168 -18.64 -4.28 3.21
N VAL A 169 -17.44 -4.34 3.77
CA VAL A 169 -17.18 -4.20 5.21
C VAL A 169 -16.09 -3.16 5.40
N CYS A 170 -16.41 -2.04 6.03
CA CYS A 170 -15.45 -0.96 6.27
C CYS A 170 -14.82 -1.06 7.67
N THR A 171 -13.56 -1.47 7.80
CA THR A 171 -12.92 -1.76 9.11
C THR A 171 -12.50 -0.55 9.92
N ASP A 172 -12.37 0.61 9.29
CA ASP A 172 -11.98 1.88 9.90
C ASP A 172 -13.18 2.71 10.39
N LEU A 173 -14.41 2.27 10.09
CA LEU A 173 -15.62 2.81 10.66
C LEU A 173 -15.90 2.04 11.94
N ARG A 174 -15.63 2.63 13.11
CA ARG A 174 -16.07 2.04 14.37
C ARG A 174 -17.47 2.55 14.68
N ALA A 175 -18.39 1.66 15.07
CA ALA A 175 -19.56 2.13 15.82
C ALA A 175 -19.04 2.99 16.98
N ALA A 176 -19.59 4.19 17.13
CA ALA A 176 -19.38 4.95 18.35
C ALA A 176 -19.79 4.06 19.52
N ALA A 177 -18.89 3.85 20.49
CA ALA A 177 -19.25 3.14 21.71
C ALA A 177 -20.43 3.87 22.41
N PRO A 178 -21.45 3.16 22.93
CA PRO A 178 -22.33 3.67 24.00
C PRO A 178 -21.55 3.61 25.34
N ASP A 179 -21.72 4.47 26.36
CA ASP A 179 -22.90 5.17 26.89
C ASP A 179 -22.64 6.66 27.24
N PRO A 180 -23.70 7.49 27.39
CA PRO A 180 -23.63 8.84 27.95
C PRO A 180 -23.31 8.84 29.46
N LEU A 181 -22.66 9.91 29.94
CA LEU A 181 -22.56 10.22 31.37
C LEU A 181 -23.97 10.36 31.98
N ASP A 182 -24.19 9.81 33.17
CA ASP A 182 -25.50 9.82 33.82
C ASP A 182 -25.97 11.23 34.25
N THR A 183 -27.29 11.35 34.32
CA THR A 183 -28.02 12.61 34.57
C THR A 183 -27.85 13.14 36.00
N GLU A 184 -27.42 12.29 36.95
CA GLU A 184 -27.31 12.63 38.37
C GLU A 184 -25.97 13.32 38.69
N THR A 185 -24.91 12.91 38.01
CA THR A 185 -23.58 13.54 38.07
C THR A 185 -23.57 14.92 37.39
N VAL A 186 -24.41 15.11 36.37
CA VAL A 186 -24.61 16.40 35.68
C VAL A 186 -25.42 17.40 36.52
N GLY A 187 -26.33 16.93 37.39
CA GLY A 187 -27.22 17.77 38.17
C GLY A 187 -26.57 18.57 39.31
N LEU A 188 -25.42 18.14 39.83
CA LEU A 188 -24.77 18.75 41.00
C LEU A 188 -23.87 19.98 40.67
N LEU A 189 -23.70 20.33 39.40
CA LEU A 189 -22.67 21.27 38.93
C LEU A 189 -23.20 22.67 38.54
N TRP A 190 -24.49 22.95 38.73
CA TRP A 190 -25.19 24.06 38.06
C TRP A 190 -25.40 25.36 38.87
N ASP A 191 -25.08 25.43 40.16
CA ASP A 191 -25.48 26.61 40.96
C ASP A 191 -24.61 27.89 40.80
N THR A 192 -23.80 28.03 39.74
CA THR A 192 -23.00 29.24 39.60
C THR A 192 -22.65 29.69 38.18
N VAL A 193 -22.92 30.98 37.93
CA VAL A 193 -22.26 31.92 37.00
C VAL A 193 -23.00 32.24 35.70
N ALA A 194 -23.75 33.34 35.77
CA ALA A 194 -24.19 34.17 34.64
C ALA A 194 -23.44 35.52 34.58
N GLU A 195 -22.23 35.64 35.15
CA GLU A 195 -21.60 36.96 35.38
C GLU A 195 -20.05 36.97 35.24
N ASP A 196 -19.47 36.47 34.14
CA ASP A 196 -18.02 36.58 33.95
C ASP A 196 -17.56 37.08 32.56
N GLU A 197 -17.23 38.37 32.50
CA GLU A 197 -16.64 39.07 31.34
C GLU A 197 -15.22 38.60 31.01
N ASP A 198 -14.49 37.95 31.93
CA ASP A 198 -13.11 37.52 31.68
C ASP A 198 -13.02 36.23 30.84
N LEU A 199 -14.10 35.44 30.78
CA LEU A 199 -14.16 34.24 29.94
C LEU A 199 -14.32 34.56 28.43
N ALA A 200 -14.86 35.74 28.10
CA ALA A 200 -14.90 36.24 26.72
C ALA A 200 -13.50 36.59 26.18
N ARG A 201 -12.54 36.89 27.07
CA ARG A 201 -11.12 37.10 26.72
C ARG A 201 -10.34 35.79 26.58
N ALA A 202 -10.79 34.70 27.22
CA ALA A 202 -10.14 33.40 27.17
C ALA A 202 -10.66 32.48 26.04
N SER A 203 -11.85 32.76 25.49
CA SER A 203 -12.51 31.89 24.52
C SER A 203 -12.15 32.20 23.06
N GLY A 204 -11.02 31.67 22.59
CA GLY A 204 -10.94 31.03 21.27
C GLY A 204 -11.20 31.87 20.01
N PHE A 205 -10.90 33.16 20.01
CA PHE A 205 -10.60 33.86 18.76
C PHE A 205 -9.09 33.76 18.53
N ASN A 206 -8.66 32.78 17.73
CA ASN A 206 -7.23 32.57 17.47
C ASN A 206 -6.67 33.69 16.57
N GLN A 207 -6.25 34.81 17.17
CA GLN A 207 -5.13 35.63 16.69
C GLN A 207 -4.39 36.28 17.87
N ASN A 208 -3.07 36.41 17.69
CA ASN A 208 -2.03 37.07 18.50
C ASN A 208 -2.36 37.50 19.95
N PRO A 209 -1.56 37.07 20.95
CA PRO A 209 -1.71 37.51 22.33
C PRO A 209 -1.39 39.01 22.44
N GLY A 210 -2.41 39.87 22.47
CA GLY A 210 -2.19 41.31 22.65
C GLY A 210 -3.42 42.20 22.57
N ASP A 211 -4.36 41.94 21.65
CA ASP A 211 -5.52 42.82 21.43
C ASP A 211 -6.83 42.08 21.69
N GLY A 212 -7.52 42.44 22.78
CA GLY A 212 -8.81 41.83 23.12
C GLY A 212 -9.89 42.17 22.09
N ILE A 213 -10.68 41.16 21.70
CA ILE A 213 -11.85 41.34 20.84
C ILE A 213 -13.05 41.74 21.71
N SER A 214 -13.78 42.77 21.28
CA SER A 214 -14.99 43.24 21.97
C SER A 214 -16.20 42.34 21.68
N ALA A 215 -17.17 42.31 22.59
CA ALA A 215 -18.43 41.56 22.40
C ALA A 215 -19.16 41.92 21.09
N ALA A 216 -19.18 43.19 20.70
CA ALA A 216 -19.78 43.63 19.44
C ALA A 216 -19.09 43.04 18.19
N GLN A 217 -17.77 42.81 18.26
CA GLN A 217 -17.02 42.17 17.18
C GLN A 217 -17.31 40.68 17.09
N ILE A 218 -17.46 40.02 18.24
CA ILE A 218 -17.89 38.61 18.32
C ILE A 218 -19.30 38.45 17.73
N ASP A 219 -20.25 39.30 18.14
CA ASP A 219 -21.63 39.26 17.63
C ASP A 219 -21.70 39.46 16.11
N THR A 220 -20.85 40.35 15.58
CA THR A 220 -20.75 40.59 14.14
C THR A 220 -20.23 39.35 13.41
N TYR A 221 -19.18 38.71 13.93
CA TYR A 221 -18.64 37.46 13.36
C TYR A 221 -19.66 36.32 13.42
N VAL A 222 -20.24 36.08 14.59
CA VAL A 222 -21.20 34.98 14.81
C VAL A 222 -22.43 35.16 13.92
N SER A 223 -22.96 36.39 13.82
CA SER A 223 -24.10 36.67 12.95
C SER A 223 -23.80 36.44 11.48
N HIS A 224 -22.61 36.85 11.01
CA HIS A 224 -22.19 36.59 9.63
C HIS A 224 -22.05 35.10 9.32
N VAL A 225 -21.34 34.35 10.15
CA VAL A 225 -21.14 32.91 9.93
C VAL A 225 -22.48 32.17 9.97
N ARG A 226 -23.37 32.53 10.91
CA ARG A 226 -24.75 32.02 10.95
C ARG A 226 -25.48 32.27 9.63
N ASP A 227 -25.48 33.51 9.15
CA ASP A 227 -26.23 33.88 7.94
C ASP A 227 -25.61 33.25 6.68
N LEU A 228 -24.28 33.07 6.64
CA LEU A 228 -23.57 32.32 5.61
C LEU A 228 -23.97 30.85 5.60
N VAL A 229 -24.03 30.18 6.76
CA VAL A 229 -24.47 28.78 6.88
C VAL A 229 -25.91 28.62 6.40
N LEU A 230 -26.82 29.49 6.85
CA LEU A 230 -28.24 29.39 6.48
C LEU A 230 -28.48 29.69 4.99
N SER A 231 -27.64 30.51 4.35
CA SER A 231 -27.72 30.77 2.91
C SER A 231 -26.99 29.74 2.04
N ALA A 232 -26.17 28.88 2.64
CA ALA A 232 -25.41 27.86 1.91
C ALA A 232 -26.31 26.73 1.37
N ALA A 233 -27.42 26.41 2.04
CA ALA A 233 -28.40 25.41 1.61
C ALA A 233 -29.80 26.05 1.40
N PRO A 234 -29.98 26.91 0.38
CA PRO A 234 -31.17 27.77 0.26
C PRO A 234 -32.48 27.01 0.00
N THR A 235 -32.42 25.73 -0.33
CA THR A 235 -33.59 24.86 -0.56
C THR A 235 -34.05 24.13 0.70
N VAL A 236 -33.34 24.26 1.82
CA VAL A 236 -33.61 23.56 3.07
C VAL A 236 -34.03 24.57 4.14
N GLU A 237 -35.24 24.43 4.68
CA GLU A 237 -35.80 25.37 5.66
C GLU A 237 -35.06 25.33 7.01
N LEU A 238 -34.71 24.12 7.49
CA LEU A 238 -33.91 23.87 8.69
C LEU A 238 -32.77 22.90 8.34
N PRO A 239 -31.57 23.38 8.01
CA PRO A 239 -30.47 22.51 7.61
C PRO A 239 -29.94 21.67 8.78
N ARG A 240 -29.44 20.47 8.50
CA ARG A 240 -28.58 19.69 9.40
C ARG A 240 -27.15 20.18 9.22
N VAL A 241 -26.53 20.61 10.30
CA VAL A 241 -25.20 21.25 10.25
C VAL A 241 -24.17 20.38 10.96
N VAL A 242 -23.02 20.18 10.31
CA VAL A 242 -21.83 19.61 10.92
C VAL A 242 -20.78 20.71 11.02
N GLU A 243 -20.30 21.05 12.22
CA GLU A 243 -19.19 21.97 12.43
C GLU A 243 -17.90 21.20 12.76
N VAL A 244 -16.83 21.46 12.02
CA VAL A 244 -15.49 20.90 12.24
C VAL A 244 -14.63 21.96 12.91
N GLY A 245 -14.01 21.62 14.04
CA GLY A 245 -13.26 22.57 14.86
C GLY A 245 -14.20 23.39 15.74
N CYS A 246 -15.13 22.73 16.44
CA CYS A 246 -16.10 23.39 17.30
C CYS A 246 -15.40 24.03 18.51
N GLY A 247 -15.02 25.30 18.37
CA GLY A 247 -14.21 26.08 19.31
C GLY A 247 -14.91 26.32 20.64
N ALA A 248 -15.43 27.51 20.91
CA ALA A 248 -16.13 27.83 22.17
C ALA A 248 -17.66 27.61 22.10
N GLY A 249 -18.16 26.99 21.03
CA GLY A 249 -19.59 26.73 20.81
C GLY A 249 -20.43 27.96 20.41
N LEU A 250 -19.80 29.07 20.02
CA LEU A 250 -20.48 30.33 19.69
C LEU A 250 -21.44 30.19 18.49
N ILE A 251 -20.99 29.51 17.42
CA ILE A 251 -21.79 29.28 16.22
C ILE A 251 -22.90 28.26 16.50
N ALA A 252 -22.60 27.20 17.23
CA ALA A 252 -23.59 26.22 17.69
C ALA A 252 -24.76 26.90 18.45
N GLY A 253 -24.45 27.81 19.37
CA GLY A 253 -25.46 28.59 20.10
C GLY A 253 -26.31 29.45 19.17
N ALA A 254 -25.70 30.12 18.20
CA ALA A 254 -26.40 30.98 17.24
C ALA A 254 -27.28 30.22 16.22
N LEU A 255 -27.00 28.94 16.01
CA LEU A 255 -27.74 28.07 15.10
C LEU A 255 -28.80 27.20 15.80
N ARG A 256 -28.77 27.08 17.14
CA ARG A 256 -29.60 26.15 17.95
C ARG A 256 -31.05 26.02 17.48
N ASP A 257 -31.75 27.15 17.33
CA ASP A 257 -33.18 27.18 17.00
C ASP A 257 -33.47 27.36 15.49
N ARG A 258 -32.45 27.18 14.65
CA ARG A 258 -32.47 27.47 13.21
C ARG A 258 -32.00 26.28 12.35
N VAL A 259 -31.75 25.14 12.98
CA VAL A 259 -31.25 23.92 12.34
C VAL A 259 -32.08 22.72 12.79
N ALA A 260 -32.21 21.70 11.94
CA ALA A 260 -32.91 20.47 12.30
C ALA A 260 -32.04 19.55 13.19
N GLY A 261 -30.73 19.76 13.18
CA GLY A 261 -29.78 19.04 14.01
C GLY A 261 -28.38 19.63 13.85
N TYR A 262 -27.57 19.48 14.89
CA TYR A 262 -26.22 20.04 14.93
C TYR A 262 -25.21 19.02 15.43
N THR A 263 -24.12 18.82 14.69
CA THR A 263 -23.01 17.94 15.08
C THR A 263 -21.71 18.72 15.13
N GLY A 264 -21.09 18.84 16.30
CA GLY A 264 -19.73 19.38 16.45
C GLY A 264 -18.68 18.26 16.40
N VAL A 265 -17.64 18.42 15.59
CA VAL A 265 -16.47 17.55 15.48
C VAL A 265 -15.22 18.35 15.84
N ASP A 266 -14.19 17.69 16.38
CA ASP A 266 -12.95 18.34 16.83
C ASP A 266 -13.24 19.46 17.84
N VAL A 267 -13.93 19.07 18.92
CA VAL A 267 -14.55 19.99 19.88
C VAL A 267 -13.56 20.37 20.97
N SER A 268 -13.43 21.67 21.26
CA SER A 268 -12.55 22.14 22.35
C SER A 268 -13.07 21.72 23.73
N ALA A 269 -12.18 21.62 24.71
CA ALA A 269 -12.56 21.37 26.10
C ALA A 269 -13.59 22.40 26.62
N VAL A 270 -13.45 23.67 26.23
CA VAL A 270 -14.37 24.76 26.61
C VAL A 270 -15.75 24.58 25.96
N ALA A 271 -15.82 24.14 24.70
CA ALA A 271 -17.09 23.82 24.07
C ALA A 271 -17.73 22.57 24.67
N LEU A 272 -16.95 21.55 25.04
CA LEU A 272 -17.49 20.37 25.73
C LEU A 272 -18.03 20.72 27.11
N GLU A 273 -17.33 21.57 27.86
CA GLU A 273 -17.79 22.09 29.15
C GLU A 273 -19.05 22.96 29.00
N ARG A 274 -19.21 23.72 27.90
CA ARG A 274 -20.43 24.50 27.60
C ARG A 274 -21.58 23.65 27.04
N ALA A 275 -21.27 22.65 26.22
CA ALA A 275 -22.23 21.71 25.67
C ALA A 275 -22.85 20.83 26.76
N ALA A 276 -22.04 20.36 27.71
CA ALA A 276 -22.48 19.64 28.90
C ALA A 276 -23.42 20.46 29.81
N ARG A 277 -23.46 21.79 29.62
CA ARG A 277 -24.24 22.76 30.37
C ARG A 277 -25.58 23.13 29.73
N GLU A 278 -25.76 22.95 28.41
CA GLU A 278 -26.86 23.60 27.67
C GLU A 278 -27.56 22.75 26.59
N ALA A 279 -27.14 21.49 26.38
CA ALA A 279 -27.65 20.68 25.26
C ALA A 279 -29.12 20.25 25.47
N GLY A 280 -30.00 20.71 24.57
CA GLY A 280 -31.31 20.06 24.32
C GLY A 280 -31.16 18.81 23.45
N GLU A 281 -32.27 18.11 23.19
CA GLU A 281 -32.33 16.77 22.56
C GLU A 281 -31.74 16.66 21.12
N GLY A 282 -31.30 17.76 20.49
CA GLY A 282 -30.90 17.79 19.06
C GLY A 282 -29.42 18.09 18.75
N ALA A 283 -28.55 18.26 19.75
CA ALA A 283 -27.12 18.58 19.55
C ALA A 283 -26.21 17.39 19.90
N ARG A 284 -25.26 17.07 19.02
CA ARG A 284 -24.27 15.99 19.20
C ARG A 284 -22.86 16.56 19.14
N PHE A 285 -21.99 16.15 20.07
CA PHE A 285 -20.57 16.51 20.06
C PHE A 285 -19.72 15.25 19.95
N VAL A 286 -18.71 15.29 19.08
CA VAL A 286 -17.88 14.15 18.71
C VAL A 286 -16.41 14.54 18.91
N ARG A 287 -15.74 13.82 19.81
CA ARG A 287 -14.30 13.97 20.02
C ARG A 287 -13.54 13.13 18.99
N ALA A 288 -13.20 13.74 17.87
CA ALA A 288 -12.39 13.17 16.80
C ALA A 288 -11.64 14.29 16.08
N ALA A 289 -10.47 14.00 15.51
CA ALA A 289 -9.73 15.00 14.74
C ALA A 289 -10.50 15.37 13.46
N ALA A 290 -10.25 16.57 12.93
CA ALA A 290 -10.89 17.01 11.68
C ALA A 290 -10.66 16.04 10.50
N ALA A 291 -9.48 15.42 10.41
CA ALA A 291 -9.18 14.41 9.38
C ALA A 291 -9.91 13.07 9.55
N ASP A 292 -10.55 12.83 10.70
CA ASP A 292 -11.39 11.66 10.95
C ASP A 292 -12.88 11.93 10.65
N LEU A 293 -13.21 13.06 10.02
CA LEU A 293 -14.59 13.45 9.74
C LEU A 293 -15.39 12.34 9.05
N GLY A 294 -14.83 11.72 8.00
CA GLY A 294 -15.49 10.63 7.27
C GLY A 294 -15.70 9.35 8.09
N ARG A 295 -14.98 9.22 9.23
CA ARG A 295 -15.14 8.08 10.15
C ARG A 295 -16.26 8.29 11.16
N VAL A 296 -16.57 9.53 11.49
CA VAL A 296 -17.48 9.87 12.59
C VAL A 296 -18.78 10.55 12.15
N VAL A 297 -18.84 11.01 10.89
CA VAL A 297 -20.03 11.59 10.28
C VAL A 297 -20.46 10.72 9.09
N ALA A 298 -21.72 10.29 9.13
CA ALA A 298 -22.27 9.44 8.10
C ALA A 298 -22.39 10.18 6.75
N PRO A 299 -22.23 9.49 5.61
CA PRO A 299 -22.50 10.06 4.29
C PRO A 299 -23.94 10.59 4.17
N ALA A 300 -24.13 11.66 3.40
CA ALA A 300 -25.43 12.30 3.17
C ALA A 300 -26.22 12.71 4.45
N SER A 301 -25.54 12.87 5.58
CA SER A 301 -26.15 13.21 6.87
C SER A 301 -26.21 14.71 7.17
N ALA A 302 -25.46 15.53 6.41
CA ALA A 302 -25.40 16.98 6.59
C ALA A 302 -25.95 17.73 5.36
N ASP A 303 -26.66 18.82 5.58
CA ASP A 303 -27.02 19.75 4.50
C ASP A 303 -25.95 20.84 4.36
N VAL A 304 -25.28 21.17 5.46
CA VAL A 304 -24.11 22.07 5.49
C VAL A 304 -23.00 21.48 6.36
N VAL A 305 -21.78 21.45 5.85
CA VAL A 305 -20.57 21.19 6.66
C VAL A 305 -19.79 22.50 6.80
N LEU A 306 -19.54 22.95 8.03
CA LEU A 306 -18.90 24.20 8.37
C LEU A 306 -17.48 23.96 8.91
N LEU A 307 -16.49 24.66 8.35
CA LEU A 307 -15.15 24.82 8.90
C LEU A 307 -14.99 26.30 9.27
N ALA A 308 -15.25 26.65 10.53
CA ALA A 308 -15.21 28.05 10.99
C ALA A 308 -13.83 28.39 11.54
N SER A 309 -13.09 29.24 10.83
CA SER A 309 -11.74 29.72 11.19
C SER A 309 -10.66 28.62 11.37
N VAL A 310 -10.98 27.33 11.31
CA VAL A 310 -10.09 26.22 11.66
C VAL A 310 -9.08 25.85 10.57
N ALA A 311 -9.43 26.02 9.29
CA ALA A 311 -8.66 25.47 8.16
C ALA A 311 -7.22 26.01 8.08
N GLN A 312 -7.00 27.24 8.53
CA GLN A 312 -5.67 27.88 8.58
C GLN A 312 -4.76 27.35 9.70
N PHE A 313 -5.27 26.48 10.58
CA PHE A 313 -4.48 25.81 11.62
C PHE A 313 -4.15 24.36 11.27
N PHE A 314 -4.55 23.89 10.08
CA PHE A 314 -4.25 22.52 9.67
C PHE A 314 -2.77 22.33 9.32
N PRO A 315 -2.20 21.12 9.54
CA PRO A 315 -0.77 20.85 9.32
C PRO A 315 -0.29 21.02 7.87
N GLY A 316 -1.19 21.08 6.90
CA GLY A 316 -0.81 21.23 5.49
C GLY A 316 -1.97 21.09 4.51
N PHE A 317 -1.69 21.34 3.23
CA PHE A 317 -2.67 21.23 2.13
C PHE A 317 -3.17 19.80 1.88
N GLU A 318 -2.38 18.76 2.21
CA GLU A 318 -2.86 17.37 2.15
C GLU A 318 -3.93 17.10 3.21
N TYR A 319 -3.68 17.55 4.45
CA TYR A 319 -4.65 17.45 5.54
C TYR A 319 -5.95 18.18 5.19
N LEU A 320 -5.85 19.43 4.71
CA LEU A 320 -7.02 20.20 4.27
C LEU A 320 -7.78 19.49 3.14
N ARG A 321 -7.09 18.88 2.17
CA ARG A 321 -7.74 18.10 1.10
C ARG A 321 -8.47 16.88 1.64
N SER A 322 -7.91 16.19 2.63
CA SER A 322 -8.55 15.05 3.28
C SER A 322 -9.86 15.48 3.95
N VAL A 323 -9.80 16.52 4.80
CA VAL A 323 -10.98 17.06 5.50
C VAL A 323 -12.05 17.53 4.51
N LEU A 324 -11.66 18.21 3.42
CA LEU A 324 -12.61 18.67 2.41
C LEU A 324 -13.25 17.53 1.62
N ARG A 325 -12.51 16.45 1.36
CA ARG A 325 -13.07 15.26 0.70
C ARG A 325 -14.15 14.62 1.56
N ASP A 326 -13.87 14.47 2.86
CA ASP A 326 -14.81 13.91 3.83
C ASP A 326 -16.02 14.83 4.05
N ALA A 327 -15.78 16.15 4.13
CA ALA A 327 -16.83 17.14 4.25
C ALA A 327 -17.80 17.08 3.06
N VAL A 328 -17.28 16.95 1.85
CA VAL A 328 -18.11 16.76 0.65
C VAL A 328 -18.84 15.40 0.69
N GLY A 329 -18.20 14.34 1.18
CA GLY A 329 -18.83 13.02 1.36
C GLY A 329 -19.99 12.99 2.36
N ALA A 330 -19.95 13.85 3.38
CA ALA A 330 -21.01 13.98 4.37
C ALA A 330 -22.27 14.71 3.85
N LEU A 331 -22.18 15.42 2.72
CA LEU A 331 -23.28 16.24 2.21
C LEU A 331 -24.41 15.42 1.59
N ALA A 332 -25.64 15.79 1.94
CA ALA A 332 -26.83 15.39 1.22
C ALA A 332 -26.90 16.06 -0.15
N PRO A 333 -27.69 15.53 -1.11
CA PRO A 333 -27.89 16.15 -2.41
C PRO A 333 -28.30 17.63 -2.29
N GLY A 334 -27.55 18.52 -2.95
CA GLY A 334 -27.79 19.97 -2.89
C GLY A 334 -27.17 20.68 -1.68
N GLY A 335 -26.46 19.95 -0.81
CA GLY A 335 -25.72 20.53 0.31
C GLY A 335 -24.46 21.29 -0.10
N ALA A 336 -23.83 21.96 0.87
CA ALA A 336 -22.63 22.77 0.66
C ALA A 336 -21.61 22.67 1.80
N VAL A 337 -20.32 22.76 1.48
CA VAL A 337 -19.27 22.96 2.48
C VAL A 337 -19.00 24.47 2.59
N VAL A 338 -18.99 24.99 3.80
CA VAL A 338 -18.69 26.40 4.11
C VAL A 338 -17.36 26.47 4.85
N LEU A 339 -16.36 27.09 4.24
CA LEU A 339 -15.15 27.51 4.93
C LEU A 339 -15.29 28.98 5.27
N ALA A 340 -15.42 29.30 6.55
CA ALA A 340 -15.56 30.67 7.00
C ALA A 340 -14.25 31.20 7.56
N ASP A 341 -14.03 32.51 7.36
CA ASP A 341 -13.00 33.30 8.04
C ASP A 341 -11.55 32.96 7.68
N LEU A 342 -11.30 32.70 6.40
CA LEU A 342 -9.95 32.46 5.89
C LEU A 342 -9.15 33.77 5.81
N ALA A 343 -7.89 33.70 6.23
CA ALA A 343 -6.93 34.80 6.09
C ALA A 343 -6.45 34.93 4.63
N ASP A 344 -6.53 36.12 4.03
CA ASP A 344 -5.97 36.38 2.69
C ASP A 344 -4.45 36.61 2.77
N LEU A 345 -3.69 35.55 3.04
CA LEU A 345 -2.26 35.61 3.36
C LEU A 345 -1.34 35.32 2.14
N GLY A 346 -1.47 36.06 1.04
CA GLY A 346 -0.47 36.05 -0.04
C GLY A 346 -0.06 34.66 -0.58
N GLU A 347 1.20 34.49 -0.99
CA GLU A 347 1.69 33.26 -1.67
C GLU A 347 1.50 31.97 -0.82
N PRO A 348 1.17 30.83 -1.45
CA PRO A 348 0.92 29.57 -0.77
C PRO A 348 2.17 29.03 -0.06
N GLY A 349 2.02 28.67 1.23
CA GLY A 349 3.09 28.05 2.02
C GLY A 349 2.88 28.12 3.53
N GLU A 350 3.78 27.51 4.30
CA GLU A 350 3.90 27.74 5.74
C GLU A 350 4.49 29.13 5.97
N GLY A 351 3.86 29.94 6.83
CA GLY A 351 4.42 31.23 7.23
C GLY A 351 5.73 31.02 8.02
N PRO A 352 6.78 31.81 7.79
CA PRO A 352 8.12 31.54 8.33
C PRO A 352 8.22 31.51 9.87
N ASP A 353 7.21 32.01 10.61
CA ASP A 353 7.25 32.09 12.08
C ASP A 353 5.92 31.74 12.80
N SER A 354 4.87 31.23 12.13
CA SER A 354 3.51 31.22 12.73
C SER A 354 2.77 29.88 12.83
N GLY A 355 3.27 28.77 12.25
CA GLY A 355 2.56 27.48 12.30
C GLY A 355 1.12 27.51 11.73
N HIS A 356 0.84 28.44 10.81
CA HIS A 356 -0.48 28.59 10.17
C HIS A 356 -0.40 28.32 8.68
N LEU A 357 -1.36 27.56 8.17
CA LEU A 357 -1.55 27.27 6.75
C LEU A 357 -2.09 28.50 6.03
N ARG A 358 -1.33 29.00 5.04
CA ARG A 358 -1.76 30.10 4.17
C ARG A 358 -2.47 29.51 2.96
N VAL A 359 -3.79 29.57 2.96
CA VAL A 359 -4.62 29.12 1.84
C VAL A 359 -4.97 30.34 1.00
N PRO A 360 -4.42 30.51 -0.22
CA PRO A 360 -4.80 31.62 -1.07
C PRO A 360 -6.12 31.31 -1.81
N ALA A 361 -6.91 32.34 -2.10
CA ALA A 361 -8.23 32.19 -2.71
C ALA A 361 -8.20 31.42 -4.04
N GLU A 362 -7.17 31.63 -4.86
CA GLU A 362 -6.96 30.94 -6.15
C GLU A 362 -6.72 29.43 -6.01
N TRP A 363 -6.32 28.95 -4.83
CA TRP A 363 -6.17 27.51 -4.57
C TRP A 363 -7.50 26.77 -4.80
N PHE A 364 -8.62 27.39 -4.41
CA PHE A 364 -9.95 26.84 -4.60
C PHE A 364 -10.41 26.81 -6.06
N GLY A 365 -9.77 27.56 -6.96
CA GLY A 365 -10.12 27.61 -8.38
C GLY A 365 -9.86 26.28 -9.13
N HIS A 366 -8.96 25.44 -8.64
CA HIS A 366 -8.61 24.14 -9.24
C HIS A 366 -9.07 22.95 -8.38
N LEU A 367 -9.88 23.20 -7.35
CA LEU A 367 -10.20 22.23 -6.31
C LEU A 367 -10.88 20.96 -6.86
N SER A 368 -11.72 21.08 -7.88
CA SER A 368 -12.38 19.93 -8.50
C SER A 368 -11.37 18.90 -9.05
N ALA A 369 -10.34 19.37 -9.75
CA ALA A 369 -9.27 18.50 -10.27
C ALA A 369 -8.36 17.95 -9.15
N GLN A 370 -8.13 18.76 -8.10
CA GLN A 370 -7.30 18.38 -6.95
C GLN A 370 -7.98 17.32 -6.05
N LEU A 371 -9.31 17.40 -5.88
CA LEU A 371 -10.09 16.46 -5.07
C LEU A 371 -10.60 15.27 -5.88
N GLY A 372 -10.66 15.37 -7.21
CA GLY A 372 -11.32 14.39 -8.07
C GLY A 372 -12.84 14.38 -7.89
N LEU A 373 -13.43 15.50 -7.45
CA LEU A 373 -14.86 15.65 -7.14
C LEU A 373 -15.47 16.83 -7.93
N PRO A 374 -16.74 16.75 -8.36
CA PRO A 374 -17.39 17.79 -9.16
C PRO A 374 -17.88 18.95 -8.28
N VAL A 375 -16.94 19.68 -7.67
CA VAL A 375 -17.22 20.82 -6.77
C VAL A 375 -16.91 22.15 -7.44
N ARG A 376 -17.77 23.15 -7.19
CA ARG A 376 -17.57 24.54 -7.57
C ARG A 376 -17.35 25.38 -6.31
N ALA A 377 -16.29 26.18 -6.29
CA ALA A 377 -16.03 27.12 -5.21
C ALA A 377 -16.59 28.52 -5.53
N GLU A 378 -17.31 29.09 -4.58
CA GLU A 378 -17.75 30.48 -4.56
C GLU A 378 -16.96 31.22 -3.48
N ILE A 379 -16.22 32.27 -3.86
CA ILE A 379 -15.30 32.99 -2.98
C ILE A 379 -15.92 34.35 -2.63
N HIS A 380 -16.11 34.60 -1.34
CA HIS A 380 -16.72 35.81 -0.80
C HIS A 380 -15.68 36.60 0.00
N ARG A 381 -15.08 37.63 -0.61
CA ARG A 381 -14.09 38.49 0.07
C ARG A 381 -14.80 39.52 0.95
N ARG A 382 -14.34 39.67 2.20
CA ARG A 382 -14.83 40.69 3.15
C ARG A 382 -14.05 41.98 2.94
N GLY A 383 -14.70 43.02 2.42
CA GLY A 383 -14.07 44.32 2.13
C GLY A 383 -14.86 45.52 2.67
N GLY A 384 -14.15 46.61 2.94
CA GLY A 384 -14.72 47.94 3.27
C GLY A 384 -14.80 48.29 4.76
N ASP A 385 -15.25 49.51 5.06
CA ASP A 385 -15.37 50.07 6.41
C ASP A 385 -16.47 49.42 7.28
N GLY A 386 -17.32 48.57 6.69
CA GLY A 386 -18.41 47.86 7.37
C GLY A 386 -17.97 46.67 8.23
N TRP A 387 -16.71 46.25 8.13
CA TRP A 387 -16.13 45.18 8.95
C TRP A 387 -15.24 45.73 10.07
N PRO A 388 -15.33 45.18 11.29
CA PRO A 388 -14.37 45.51 12.33
C PRO A 388 -12.92 45.25 11.87
N PRO A 389 -11.93 46.08 12.28
CA PRO A 389 -10.55 45.94 11.81
C PRO A 389 -9.98 44.52 11.90
N VAL A 390 -10.33 43.76 12.94
CA VAL A 390 -9.89 42.38 13.17
C VAL A 390 -10.48 41.35 12.18
N LEU A 391 -11.57 41.69 11.49
CA LEU A 391 -12.27 40.84 10.51
C LEU A 391 -12.10 41.34 9.06
N ARG A 392 -11.31 42.40 8.84
CA ARG A 392 -10.98 42.91 7.49
C ARG A 392 -9.99 41.97 6.81
N ASP A 393 -9.96 42.02 5.48
CA ASP A 393 -9.02 41.26 4.64
C ASP A 393 -9.12 39.73 4.85
N ARG A 394 -10.34 39.27 5.14
CA ARG A 394 -10.73 37.85 5.21
C ARG A 394 -11.59 37.47 4.02
N TYR A 395 -11.71 36.18 3.77
CA TYR A 395 -12.66 35.66 2.80
C TYR A 395 -13.32 34.37 3.27
N ASP A 396 -14.49 34.10 2.73
CA ASP A 396 -15.25 32.87 2.94
C ASP A 396 -15.33 32.09 1.63
N VAL A 397 -15.44 30.77 1.71
CA VAL A 397 -15.59 29.90 0.55
C VAL A 397 -16.79 28.98 0.74
N VAL A 398 -17.69 28.96 -0.24
CA VAL A 398 -18.81 28.02 -0.31
C VAL A 398 -18.53 27.03 -1.44
N LEU A 399 -18.39 25.75 -1.11
CA LEU A 399 -18.21 24.67 -2.07
C LEU A 399 -19.56 24.01 -2.34
N ARG A 400 -19.99 24.03 -3.60
CA ARG A 400 -21.25 23.43 -4.07
C ARG A 400 -20.98 22.24 -4.99
N LEU A 401 -21.75 21.18 -4.82
CA LEU A 401 -21.77 20.07 -5.77
C LEU A 401 -22.47 20.47 -7.08
N ALA A 402 -21.95 20.05 -8.22
CA ALA A 402 -22.55 20.35 -9.52
C ALA A 402 -23.94 19.68 -9.68
N PRO A 403 -25.00 20.40 -10.10
CA PRO A 403 -26.40 19.92 -10.10
C PRO A 403 -26.74 18.70 -10.98
N HIS A 404 -25.81 18.24 -11.84
CA HIS A 404 -26.07 17.17 -12.81
C HIS A 404 -25.16 15.94 -12.68
N ASP A 405 -24.27 15.94 -11.68
CA ASP A 405 -23.44 14.78 -11.32
C ASP A 405 -23.81 14.25 -9.94
N THR A 406 -25.04 14.45 -9.47
CA THR A 406 -25.57 13.58 -8.43
C THR A 406 -25.62 12.20 -9.05
N PRO A 407 -24.79 11.24 -8.60
CA PRO A 407 -24.95 9.89 -9.09
C PRO A 407 -26.36 9.46 -8.70
N THR A 408 -27.08 8.87 -9.65
CA THR A 408 -28.26 8.03 -9.38
C THR A 408 -28.02 7.27 -8.08
N PRO A 409 -29.00 7.17 -7.16
CA PRO A 409 -28.77 6.64 -5.83
C PRO A 409 -28.33 5.18 -5.97
N TYR A 410 -27.01 4.99 -5.98
CA TYR A 410 -26.40 3.71 -5.78
C TYR A 410 -26.94 3.22 -4.45
N THR A 411 -27.46 2.00 -4.43
CA THR A 411 -27.81 1.36 -3.16
C THR A 411 -26.51 1.26 -2.37
N PRO A 412 -26.31 2.03 -1.28
CA PRO A 412 -25.09 1.96 -0.50
C PRO A 412 -25.11 0.60 0.18
N VAL A 413 -24.12 -0.25 -0.11
CA VAL A 413 -23.97 -1.50 0.64
C VAL A 413 -23.10 -1.20 1.86
N ILE A 414 -23.79 -0.74 2.90
CA ILE A 414 -23.60 -0.94 4.36
C ILE A 414 -22.15 -0.95 4.88
N SER A 415 -21.89 -0.04 5.83
CA SER A 415 -20.76 -0.05 6.77
C SER A 415 -20.94 -1.13 7.84
N ALA A 416 -20.35 -2.30 7.67
CA ALA A 416 -20.58 -3.47 8.53
C ALA A 416 -19.99 -3.43 9.97
N TRP A 417 -19.83 -2.26 10.57
CA TRP A 417 -19.48 -2.14 11.99
C TRP A 417 -20.59 -1.49 12.82
N SER A 418 -21.72 -1.11 12.22
CA SER A 418 -22.94 -0.78 12.97
C SER A 418 -23.48 -1.95 13.79
N ASP A 419 -23.10 -3.18 13.43
CA ASP A 419 -23.66 -4.42 13.98
C ASP A 419 -22.70 -5.11 14.96
N VAL A 420 -21.73 -4.37 15.53
CA VAL A 420 -20.70 -4.92 16.44
C VAL A 420 -21.34 -5.67 17.62
N GLU A 421 -22.45 -5.18 18.16
CA GLU A 421 -23.21 -5.88 19.21
C GLU A 421 -23.79 -7.22 18.73
N GLU A 422 -24.31 -7.29 17.50
CA GLU A 422 -24.78 -8.53 16.89
C GLU A 422 -23.61 -9.48 16.61
N ALA A 423 -22.49 -8.96 16.12
CA ALA A 423 -21.29 -9.74 15.88
C ALA A 423 -20.75 -10.35 17.19
N HIS A 424 -20.74 -9.60 18.29
CA HIS A 424 -20.33 -10.12 19.61
C HIS A 424 -21.19 -11.31 20.08
N ALA A 425 -22.47 -11.34 19.71
CA ALA A 425 -23.39 -12.42 20.07
C ALA A 425 -23.20 -13.70 19.22
N LEU A 426 -22.52 -13.62 18.07
CA LEU A 426 -22.29 -14.76 17.20
C LEU A 426 -21.13 -15.65 17.67
N PRO A 427 -21.23 -16.98 17.55
CA PRO A 427 -20.12 -17.88 17.87
C PRO A 427 -18.98 -17.70 16.85
N LEU A 428 -17.74 -17.91 17.31
CA LEU A 428 -16.60 -18.01 16.38
C LEU A 428 -16.73 -19.29 15.55
N PRO A 429 -16.40 -19.24 14.25
CA PRO A 429 -16.37 -20.43 13.40
C PRO A 429 -15.22 -21.37 13.79
N ALA A 430 -15.28 -22.62 13.31
CA ALA A 430 -14.32 -23.68 13.66
C ALA A 430 -12.88 -23.46 13.13
N GLY A 431 -12.62 -22.35 12.41
CA GLY A 431 -11.32 -22.02 11.84
C GLY A 431 -10.96 -22.81 10.56
N PRO A 432 -9.85 -22.43 9.90
CA PRO A 432 -9.32 -23.13 8.73
C PRO A 432 -8.63 -24.44 9.12
N GLY A 433 -8.63 -25.41 8.21
CA GLY A 433 -7.78 -26.59 8.27
C GLY A 433 -6.53 -26.41 7.39
N ALA A 434 -5.51 -27.23 7.61
CA ALA A 434 -4.25 -27.16 6.87
C ALA A 434 -4.41 -27.30 5.34
N ASP A 435 -5.43 -28.03 4.90
CA ASP A 435 -5.69 -28.29 3.48
C ASP A 435 -6.59 -27.24 2.81
N ASP A 436 -7.18 -26.32 3.57
CA ASP A 436 -7.96 -25.23 2.99
C ASP A 436 -7.05 -24.23 2.27
N THR A 437 -7.58 -23.59 1.23
CA THR A 437 -6.96 -22.42 0.61
C THR A 437 -6.84 -21.31 1.65
N ALA A 438 -5.63 -20.81 1.85
CA ALA A 438 -5.35 -19.69 2.73
C ALA A 438 -5.48 -18.35 1.99
N TYR A 439 -4.94 -18.26 0.78
CA TYR A 439 -4.96 -17.02 0.01
C TYR A 439 -4.98 -17.27 -1.49
N VAL A 440 -5.47 -16.26 -2.21
CA VAL A 440 -5.40 -16.19 -3.68
C VAL A 440 -4.74 -14.88 -4.10
N ILE A 441 -3.52 -14.96 -4.63
CA ILE A 441 -2.80 -13.77 -5.11
C ILE A 441 -2.83 -13.72 -6.64
N PHE A 442 -3.29 -12.59 -7.18
CA PHE A 442 -3.37 -12.37 -8.62
C PHE A 442 -2.05 -11.90 -9.20
N THR A 443 -1.57 -12.62 -10.22
CA THR A 443 -0.37 -12.28 -10.99
C THR A 443 -0.75 -11.86 -12.42
N SER A 444 0.15 -11.17 -13.12
CA SER A 444 -0.06 -10.81 -14.52
C SER A 444 -0.25 -12.05 -15.40
N GLY A 445 -1.16 -11.97 -16.37
CA GLY A 445 -1.51 -13.07 -17.27
C GLY A 445 -1.20 -12.75 -18.73
N SER A 446 -0.66 -13.71 -19.47
CA SER A 446 -0.27 -13.54 -20.88
C SER A 446 -1.45 -13.27 -21.82
N THR A 447 -2.67 -13.62 -21.41
CA THR A 447 -3.94 -13.37 -22.12
C THR A 447 -4.52 -11.98 -21.88
N GLY A 448 -3.91 -11.18 -20.99
CA GLY A 448 -4.37 -9.85 -20.62
C GLY A 448 -5.34 -9.79 -19.43
N VAL A 449 -5.66 -10.95 -18.83
CA VAL A 449 -6.42 -11.04 -17.58
C VAL A 449 -5.52 -11.58 -16.48
N PRO A 450 -5.47 -10.95 -15.29
CA PRO A 450 -4.70 -11.46 -14.16
C PRO A 450 -5.13 -12.89 -13.76
N LYS A 451 -4.19 -13.73 -13.33
CA LYS A 451 -4.46 -15.11 -12.91
C LYS A 451 -4.28 -15.26 -11.40
N GLY A 452 -5.30 -15.76 -10.70
CA GLY A 452 -5.28 -15.93 -9.25
C GLY A 452 -4.64 -17.25 -8.84
N VAL A 453 -3.53 -17.22 -8.11
CA VAL A 453 -2.83 -18.42 -7.63
C VAL A 453 -3.37 -18.81 -6.26
N SER A 454 -3.95 -20.01 -6.14
CA SER A 454 -4.53 -20.54 -4.91
C SER A 454 -3.49 -21.31 -4.09
N VAL A 455 -3.20 -20.87 -2.86
CA VAL A 455 -2.22 -21.52 -1.97
C VAL A 455 -2.89 -22.02 -0.69
N ARG A 456 -2.53 -23.23 -0.25
CA ARG A 456 -3.05 -23.85 0.96
C ARG A 456 -2.33 -23.40 2.23
N HIS A 457 -2.99 -23.53 3.37
CA HIS A 457 -2.38 -23.28 4.68
C HIS A 457 -1.12 -24.12 4.92
N ARG A 458 -1.14 -25.43 4.65
CA ARG A 458 0.03 -26.32 4.83
C ARG A 458 1.27 -25.88 4.05
N SER A 459 1.07 -25.39 2.83
CA SER A 459 2.16 -24.91 1.98
C SER A 459 2.80 -23.66 2.59
N ALA A 460 1.99 -22.73 3.07
CA ALA A 460 2.47 -21.51 3.72
C ALA A 460 3.12 -21.79 5.08
N VAL A 461 2.54 -22.69 5.89
CA VAL A 461 3.10 -23.12 7.19
C VAL A 461 4.47 -23.76 7.01
N ASN A 462 4.67 -24.60 5.99
CA ASN A 462 5.98 -25.17 5.68
C ASN A 462 7.06 -24.09 5.53
N VAL A 463 6.77 -23.04 4.76
CA VAL A 463 7.71 -21.95 4.49
C VAL A 463 7.91 -21.09 5.73
N ILE A 464 6.82 -20.67 6.39
CA ILE A 464 6.87 -19.84 7.60
C ILE A 464 7.69 -20.52 8.70
N GLN A 465 7.43 -21.79 8.97
CA GLN A 465 8.16 -22.55 10.00
C GLN A 465 9.64 -22.66 9.63
N TRP A 466 9.94 -23.01 8.38
CA TRP A 466 11.32 -23.08 7.90
C TRP A 466 12.08 -21.76 8.08
N VAL A 467 11.49 -20.63 7.66
CA VAL A 467 12.14 -19.33 7.78
C VAL A 467 12.35 -18.96 9.25
N ASN A 468 11.30 -19.10 10.09
CA ASN A 468 11.37 -18.74 11.51
C ASN A 468 12.43 -19.55 12.25
N GLU A 469 12.55 -20.85 11.98
CA GLU A 469 13.55 -21.73 12.59
C GLU A 469 14.96 -21.48 12.04
N THR A 470 15.10 -21.34 10.71
CA THR A 470 16.42 -21.18 10.05
C THR A 470 17.08 -19.86 10.42
N TYR A 471 16.29 -18.78 10.52
CA TYR A 471 16.80 -17.42 10.78
C TYR A 471 16.52 -16.91 12.19
N ALA A 472 16.01 -17.80 13.06
CA ALA A 472 15.65 -17.52 14.45
C ALA A 472 14.80 -16.26 14.58
N VAL A 473 13.76 -16.12 13.76
CA VAL A 473 12.80 -15.01 13.87
C VAL A 473 11.91 -15.25 15.07
N GLY A 474 11.78 -14.26 15.95
CA GLY A 474 11.09 -14.42 17.23
C GLY A 474 10.60 -13.11 17.84
N PRO A 475 10.14 -13.13 19.11
CA PRO A 475 9.47 -12.00 19.73
C PRO A 475 10.27 -10.69 19.85
N ASP A 476 11.59 -10.77 19.77
CA ASP A 476 12.47 -9.60 19.81
C ASP A 476 12.59 -8.91 18.43
N ASP A 477 11.96 -9.45 17.39
CA ASP A 477 12.03 -8.90 16.04
C ASP A 477 10.95 -7.88 15.71
N CYS A 478 11.34 -6.93 14.87
CA CYS A 478 10.46 -5.94 14.27
C CYS A 478 10.76 -5.81 12.79
N LEU A 479 9.82 -6.22 11.94
CA LEU A 479 9.90 -6.07 10.49
C LEU A 479 9.41 -4.66 10.10
N LEU A 480 10.20 -3.92 9.31
CA LEU A 480 9.72 -2.72 8.64
C LEU A 480 8.89 -3.12 7.41
N TRP A 481 7.58 -2.96 7.51
CA TRP A 481 6.65 -3.53 6.53
C TRP A 481 6.46 -2.62 5.32
N VAL A 482 7.16 -2.95 4.23
CA VAL A 482 7.19 -2.19 2.97
C VAL A 482 6.54 -2.92 1.78
N THR A 483 6.21 -4.20 1.94
CA THR A 483 5.60 -5.01 0.88
C THR A 483 4.11 -4.75 0.78
N ALA A 484 3.59 -4.65 -0.44
CA ALA A 484 2.14 -4.53 -0.65
C ALA A 484 1.46 -5.89 -0.51
N LEU A 485 0.24 -5.93 0.04
CA LEU A 485 -0.55 -7.15 0.26
C LEU A 485 -0.78 -8.00 -1.00
N THR A 486 -0.70 -7.40 -2.19
CA THR A 486 -0.83 -8.11 -3.47
C THR A 486 0.43 -8.84 -3.92
N PHE A 487 1.53 -8.77 -3.16
CA PHE A 487 2.71 -9.58 -3.34
C PHE A 487 2.74 -10.68 -2.30
N ASP A 488 3.15 -11.88 -2.70
CA ASP A 488 3.23 -13.05 -1.83
C ASP A 488 4.27 -12.92 -0.71
N LEU A 489 5.30 -12.08 -0.87
CA LEU A 489 6.19 -11.69 0.24
C LEU A 489 5.41 -11.20 1.47
N SER A 490 4.31 -10.45 1.24
CA SER A 490 3.49 -9.92 2.33
C SER A 490 2.82 -10.99 3.18
N VAL A 491 2.67 -12.22 2.67
CA VAL A 491 2.13 -13.36 3.43
C VAL A 491 3.07 -13.68 4.59
N TYR A 492 4.38 -13.76 4.33
CA TYR A 492 5.36 -13.99 5.38
C TYR A 492 5.52 -12.74 6.25
N ASP A 493 5.60 -11.55 5.65
CA ASP A 493 5.71 -10.31 6.42
C ASP A 493 4.58 -10.17 7.45
N LEU A 494 3.35 -10.47 7.06
CA LEU A 494 2.20 -10.35 7.95
C LEU A 494 2.06 -11.59 8.83
N LEU A 495 1.84 -12.77 8.23
CA LEU A 495 1.45 -13.98 8.97
C LEU A 495 2.67 -14.72 9.55
N GLY A 496 3.81 -14.69 8.86
CA GLY A 496 5.05 -15.34 9.32
C GLY A 496 5.67 -14.64 10.52
N VAL A 497 5.77 -13.30 10.46
CA VAL A 497 6.23 -12.46 11.59
C VAL A 497 5.28 -12.60 12.78
N LEU A 498 3.96 -12.57 12.56
CA LEU A 498 3.00 -12.76 13.66
C LEU A 498 3.05 -14.18 14.24
N ALA A 499 3.27 -15.21 13.43
CA ALA A 499 3.47 -16.59 13.89
C ALA A 499 4.75 -16.74 14.74
N ALA A 500 5.78 -15.93 14.45
CA ALA A 500 7.01 -15.89 15.24
C ALA A 500 6.84 -15.24 16.63
N GLY A 501 5.75 -14.48 16.85
CA GLY A 501 5.58 -13.62 18.01
C GLY A 501 6.25 -12.25 17.86
N ALA A 502 6.80 -11.96 16.67
CA ALA A 502 7.47 -10.71 16.33
C ALA A 502 6.46 -9.58 16.04
N SER A 503 6.96 -8.38 15.76
CA SER A 503 6.13 -7.19 15.49
C SER A 503 6.33 -6.61 14.09
N LEU A 504 5.29 -5.94 13.58
CA LEU A 504 5.30 -5.23 12.29
C LEU A 504 5.35 -3.73 12.52
N ARG A 505 6.25 -3.01 11.85
CA ARG A 505 6.23 -1.55 11.77
C ARG A 505 5.60 -1.12 10.44
N VAL A 506 4.39 -0.56 10.51
CA VAL A 506 3.60 -0.13 9.34
C VAL A 506 4.19 1.13 8.70
N VAL A 507 4.54 1.09 7.42
CA VAL A 507 4.90 2.32 6.69
C VAL A 507 3.67 2.84 5.92
N PRO A 508 3.21 4.07 6.16
CA PRO A 508 2.15 4.67 5.36
C PRO A 508 2.48 4.69 3.88
N ALA A 509 1.49 4.52 3.01
CA ALA A 509 1.72 4.41 1.56
C ALA A 509 2.45 5.63 0.95
N ALA A 510 2.26 6.82 1.52
CA ALA A 510 2.94 8.04 1.10
C ALA A 510 4.45 8.05 1.39
N GLU A 511 4.91 7.29 2.40
CA GLU A 511 6.31 7.21 2.83
C GLU A 511 7.07 6.08 2.13
N LEU A 512 6.40 5.12 1.49
CA LEU A 512 7.04 3.95 0.86
C LEU A 512 8.02 4.29 -0.27
N SER A 513 7.87 5.46 -0.90
CA SER A 513 8.79 5.95 -1.94
C SER A 513 9.88 6.88 -1.42
N ASP A 514 9.89 7.17 -0.11
CA ASP A 514 10.85 8.06 0.52
C ASP A 514 11.99 7.24 1.15
N GLY A 515 13.05 7.04 0.36
CA GLY A 515 14.20 6.25 0.80
C GLY A 515 14.96 6.87 1.99
N GLU A 516 14.97 8.20 2.13
CA GLU A 516 15.60 8.88 3.26
C GLU A 516 14.80 8.64 4.54
N ARG A 517 13.47 8.78 4.46
CA ARG A 517 12.56 8.51 5.58
C ARG A 517 12.64 7.04 6.05
N LEU A 518 12.66 6.09 5.11
CA LEU A 518 12.80 4.68 5.43
C LEU A 518 14.14 4.38 6.11
N LEU A 519 15.24 4.99 5.63
CA LEU A 519 16.54 4.86 6.26
C LEU A 519 16.52 5.43 7.68
N ASP A 520 15.91 6.60 7.90
CA ASP A 520 15.77 7.20 9.22
C ASP A 520 15.03 6.28 10.21
N ILE A 521 13.92 5.67 9.78
CA ILE A 521 13.19 4.67 10.57
C ILE A 521 14.09 3.49 10.92
N MET A 522 14.80 2.91 9.95
CA MET A 522 15.70 1.78 10.18
C MET A 522 16.85 2.08 11.15
N LEU A 523 17.21 3.35 11.32
CA LEU A 523 18.30 3.79 12.18
C LEU A 523 17.85 4.19 13.59
N ARG A 524 16.64 4.76 13.71
CA ARG A 524 16.14 5.31 14.97
C ARG A 524 15.16 4.39 15.70
N GLU A 525 14.41 3.59 14.96
CA GLU A 525 13.43 2.66 15.52
C GLU A 525 14.06 1.26 15.70
N PRO A 526 13.50 0.39 16.56
CA PRO A 526 14.04 -0.95 16.82
C PRO A 526 13.76 -1.94 15.68
N ILE A 527 14.04 -1.57 14.44
CA ILE A 527 13.86 -2.42 13.25
C ILE A 527 14.97 -3.46 13.18
N THR A 528 14.62 -4.73 13.27
CA THR A 528 15.59 -5.83 13.21
C THR A 528 15.57 -6.55 11.86
N PHE A 529 14.50 -6.38 11.10
CA PHE A 529 14.24 -7.19 9.92
C PHE A 529 13.71 -6.34 8.75
N TRP A 530 14.24 -6.62 7.56
CA TRP A 530 13.82 -6.07 6.29
C TRP A 530 13.55 -7.21 5.29
N ASP A 531 12.43 -7.15 4.56
CA ASP A 531 12.14 -8.01 3.41
C ASP A 531 11.61 -7.16 2.25
N SER A 532 12.24 -7.28 1.07
CA SER A 532 11.78 -6.58 -0.13
C SER A 532 12.40 -7.10 -1.42
N ALA A 533 11.95 -6.54 -2.54
CA ALA A 533 12.74 -6.58 -3.77
C ALA A 533 14.04 -5.77 -3.67
N PRO A 534 15.14 -6.16 -4.35
CA PRO A 534 16.41 -5.43 -4.30
C PRO A 534 16.31 -3.96 -4.68
N ALA A 535 15.40 -3.60 -5.59
CA ALA A 535 15.19 -2.21 -6.00
C ALA A 535 14.70 -1.31 -4.85
N ALA A 536 13.83 -1.84 -3.98
CA ALA A 536 13.31 -1.08 -2.84
C ALA A 536 14.42 -0.80 -1.82
N LEU A 537 15.19 -1.82 -1.41
CA LEU A 537 16.32 -1.60 -0.52
C LEU A 537 17.42 -0.76 -1.17
N GLY A 538 17.66 -0.94 -2.48
CA GLY A 538 18.62 -0.16 -3.24
C GLY A 538 18.35 1.35 -3.21
N MET A 539 17.06 1.73 -3.27
CA MET A 539 16.59 3.11 -3.10
C MET A 539 16.89 3.65 -1.70
N VAL A 540 16.69 2.86 -0.65
CA VAL A 540 17.02 3.28 0.73
C VAL A 540 18.53 3.46 0.87
N MET A 541 19.31 2.51 0.35
CA MET A 541 20.76 2.55 0.48
C MET A 541 21.41 3.70 -0.31
N SER A 542 20.78 4.26 -1.35
CA SER A 542 21.38 5.40 -2.09
C SER A 542 21.58 6.64 -1.21
N PHE A 543 20.75 6.81 -0.17
CA PHE A 543 20.89 7.88 0.81
C PHE A 543 21.93 7.57 1.89
N ALA A 544 22.29 6.30 2.07
CA ALA A 544 23.32 5.90 3.02
C ALA A 544 24.74 6.19 2.51
N ASP A 545 24.92 6.37 1.19
CA ASP A 545 26.22 6.58 0.55
C ASP A 545 26.62 8.07 0.40
N GLU A 546 25.74 9.02 0.76
CA GLU A 546 26.01 10.46 0.62
C GLU A 546 26.93 11.00 1.76
N PRO A 547 28.02 11.74 1.42
CA PRO A 547 28.87 12.37 2.43
C PRO A 547 28.10 13.48 3.16
N GLY A 548 27.64 13.20 4.39
CA GLY A 548 26.86 14.12 5.23
C GLY A 548 25.67 13.47 5.94
N GLY A 549 25.22 12.27 5.51
CA GLY A 549 24.12 11.53 6.14
C GLY A 549 24.42 11.00 7.55
N THR A 550 25.69 11.04 7.98
CA THR A 550 26.13 10.57 9.30
C THR A 550 26.04 11.63 10.39
N ASP A 551 26.04 12.92 10.05
CA ASP A 551 26.26 13.99 11.04
C ASP A 551 24.97 14.51 11.69
N ARG A 552 23.80 14.27 11.10
CA ARG A 552 22.50 14.70 11.69
C ARG A 552 21.93 13.74 12.74
N ALA A 553 22.49 12.55 12.88
CA ALA A 553 22.07 11.58 13.90
C ALA A 553 22.66 11.87 15.29
N SER A 554 23.71 12.70 15.38
CA SER A 554 24.41 13.00 16.65
C SER A 554 23.77 14.15 17.46
N GLU A 555 22.93 14.98 16.86
CA GLU A 555 22.43 16.21 17.52
C GLU A 555 21.07 16.06 18.26
N ALA A 556 20.36 14.93 18.12
CA ALA A 556 19.04 14.72 18.76
C ALA A 556 19.05 13.68 19.91
N SER A 557 20.22 13.20 20.32
CA SER A 557 20.40 12.25 21.43
C SER A 557 20.29 12.95 22.80
N ALA A 558 19.11 13.46 23.12
CA ALA A 558 18.77 13.87 24.48
C ALA A 558 17.25 13.75 24.70
N THR A 559 16.71 12.52 24.74
CA THR A 559 15.61 12.14 25.63
C THR A 559 15.30 10.64 25.56
N ASP A 560 15.07 10.10 26.76
CA ASP A 560 14.39 8.87 27.15
C ASP A 560 14.98 7.50 26.79
N GLY A 561 15.63 6.92 27.82
CA GLY A 561 16.04 5.53 27.87
C GLY A 561 14.87 4.61 28.21
N THR A 562 14.56 3.70 27.30
CA THR A 562 14.08 2.32 27.57
C THR A 562 14.23 1.51 26.29
N GLY A 563 15.47 1.10 25.97
CA GLY A 563 15.74 0.22 24.84
C GLY A 563 17.14 -0.37 24.95
N THR A 564 17.22 -1.69 24.91
CA THR A 564 18.46 -2.49 25.02
C THR A 564 19.32 -2.30 23.76
N THR A 565 20.07 -1.19 23.68
CA THR A 565 21.07 -0.97 22.63
C THR A 565 22.47 -1.09 23.22
N GLY A 566 23.27 -2.03 22.72
CA GLY A 566 24.69 -2.13 23.05
C GLY A 566 25.44 -0.88 22.60
N THR A 567 26.13 -0.24 23.53
CA THR A 567 26.95 0.95 23.31
C THR A 567 28.30 0.57 22.70
N THR A 568 28.74 1.31 21.69
CA THR A 568 30.14 1.24 21.21
C THR A 568 31.05 2.12 22.06
N ALA A 569 32.37 1.91 21.96
CA ALA A 569 33.38 2.67 22.71
C ALA A 569 33.36 4.19 22.45
N ASP A 570 32.70 4.66 21.38
CA ASP A 570 32.53 6.07 21.00
C ASP A 570 31.12 6.63 21.30
N GLY A 571 30.27 5.91 22.03
CA GLY A 571 28.98 6.43 22.50
C GLY A 571 27.84 6.47 21.47
N GLY A 572 28.03 5.95 20.25
CA GLY A 572 26.95 5.79 19.25
C GLY A 572 26.16 4.48 19.43
N SER A 573 24.83 4.53 19.24
CA SER A 573 23.98 3.34 19.17
C SER A 573 24.23 2.56 17.88
N VAL A 574 24.40 1.23 17.99
CA VAL A 574 24.52 0.36 16.81
C VAL A 574 23.12 0.10 16.25
N PRO A 575 22.86 0.36 14.94
CA PRO A 575 21.59 0.02 14.32
C PRO A 575 21.18 -1.43 14.56
N SER A 576 19.89 -1.67 14.81
CA SER A 576 19.29 -2.93 15.26
C SER A 576 19.10 -3.97 14.15
N LEU A 577 19.14 -3.56 12.88
CA LEU A 577 18.93 -4.44 11.73
C LEU A 577 19.90 -5.63 11.74
N ARG A 578 19.33 -6.84 11.81
CA ARG A 578 20.07 -8.12 11.86
C ARG A 578 19.76 -9.04 10.69
N LEU A 579 18.62 -8.88 10.02
CA LEU A 579 18.16 -9.79 8.97
C LEU A 579 17.65 -8.99 7.77
N VAL A 580 18.11 -9.34 6.58
CA VAL A 580 17.73 -8.69 5.32
C VAL A 580 17.45 -9.75 4.27
N PHE A 581 16.20 -9.84 3.85
CA PHE A 581 15.75 -10.71 2.77
C PHE A 581 15.60 -9.92 1.47
N LEU A 582 16.15 -10.50 0.41
CA LEU A 582 16.15 -9.95 -0.94
C LEU A 582 15.56 -10.95 -1.91
N SER A 583 14.41 -10.58 -2.48
CA SER A 583 13.56 -11.52 -3.22
C SER A 583 12.93 -10.88 -4.47
N GLY A 584 12.35 -11.67 -5.35
CA GLY A 584 11.48 -11.13 -6.41
C GLY A 584 12.18 -10.52 -7.63
N ASP A 585 13.46 -10.12 -7.57
CA ASP A 585 14.26 -9.65 -8.72
C ASP A 585 15.75 -9.90 -8.51
N TRP A 586 16.55 -9.85 -9.58
CA TRP A 586 17.99 -10.04 -9.56
C TRP A 586 18.66 -9.18 -8.49
N VAL A 587 19.45 -9.81 -7.63
CA VAL A 587 20.15 -9.14 -6.54
C VAL A 587 21.50 -8.60 -7.05
N PRO A 588 21.72 -7.26 -7.06
CA PRO A 588 22.98 -6.69 -7.51
C PRO A 588 24.14 -7.07 -6.58
N LEU A 589 25.30 -7.41 -7.14
CA LEU A 589 26.49 -7.84 -6.40
C LEU A 589 26.97 -6.82 -5.35
N ALA A 590 26.79 -5.53 -5.60
CA ALA A 590 27.21 -4.45 -4.71
C ALA A 590 26.25 -4.23 -3.52
N LEU A 591 24.98 -4.64 -3.63
CA LEU A 591 23.97 -4.32 -2.62
C LEU A 591 24.25 -4.96 -1.25
N PRO A 592 24.61 -6.26 -1.13
CA PRO A 592 24.95 -6.85 0.16
C PRO A 592 26.13 -6.16 0.86
N GLY A 593 27.13 -5.71 0.10
CA GLY A 593 28.28 -4.96 0.64
C GLY A 593 27.87 -3.61 1.23
N ARG A 594 27.01 -2.86 0.54
CA ARG A 594 26.45 -1.58 1.02
C ARG A 594 25.64 -1.76 2.31
N VAL A 595 24.80 -2.80 2.34
CA VAL A 595 24.00 -3.14 3.54
C VAL A 595 24.92 -3.43 4.73
N ARG A 596 25.95 -4.28 4.56
CA ARG A 596 26.88 -4.62 5.65
C ARG A 596 27.73 -3.43 6.10
N ALA A 597 28.09 -2.53 5.19
CA ALA A 597 28.80 -1.31 5.54
C ALA A 597 27.96 -0.42 6.47
N ARG A 598 26.64 -0.34 6.24
CA ARG A 598 25.73 0.47 7.06
C ARG A 598 25.21 -0.23 8.31
N PHE A 599 24.98 -1.55 8.20
CA PHE A 599 24.42 -2.43 9.22
C PHE A 599 25.33 -3.65 9.40
N PRO A 600 26.42 -3.55 10.20
CA PRO A 600 27.42 -4.61 10.31
C PRO A 600 26.91 -5.95 10.87
N ARG A 601 25.74 -5.93 11.53
CA ARG A 601 25.08 -7.14 12.07
C ARG A 601 24.11 -7.79 11.09
N ALA A 602 23.86 -7.18 9.93
CA ALA A 602 22.87 -7.66 8.98
C ALA A 602 23.34 -8.95 8.28
N HIS A 603 22.60 -10.04 8.52
CA HIS A 603 22.64 -11.24 7.72
C HIS A 603 21.79 -11.03 6.46
N VAL A 604 22.45 -10.96 5.29
CA VAL A 604 21.79 -10.77 4.00
C VAL A 604 21.56 -12.12 3.37
N VAL A 605 20.30 -12.39 2.99
CA VAL A 605 19.88 -13.65 2.39
C VAL A 605 19.15 -13.35 1.08
N ALA A 606 19.49 -14.07 0.02
CA ALA A 606 18.75 -14.06 -1.22
C ALA A 606 17.75 -15.23 -1.21
N LEU A 607 16.46 -14.93 -1.36
CA LEU A 607 15.40 -15.94 -1.40
C LEU A 607 14.68 -15.90 -2.74
N GLY A 608 14.46 -17.08 -3.31
CA GLY A 608 13.88 -17.24 -4.63
C GLY A 608 12.62 -18.09 -4.60
N GLY A 609 11.84 -18.01 -5.67
CA GLY A 609 10.59 -18.74 -5.80
C GLY A 609 9.67 -18.12 -6.83
N ALA A 610 8.44 -18.62 -6.84
CA ALA A 610 7.32 -18.10 -7.61
C ALA A 610 6.08 -18.15 -6.71
N THR A 611 5.08 -17.32 -7.02
CA THR A 611 3.79 -17.36 -6.33
C THR A 611 3.15 -18.74 -6.40
N GLU A 612 3.33 -19.43 -7.52
CA GLU A 612 2.87 -20.82 -7.72
C GLU A 612 3.66 -21.88 -6.91
N ALA A 613 4.72 -21.48 -6.22
CA ALA A 613 5.54 -22.30 -5.33
C ALA A 613 5.68 -21.67 -3.92
N THR A 614 4.64 -20.97 -3.48
CA THR A 614 4.44 -20.43 -2.12
C THR A 614 5.59 -19.56 -1.61
N ILE A 615 5.59 -18.28 -1.99
CA ILE A 615 6.53 -17.24 -1.50
C ILE A 615 7.98 -17.54 -1.91
N TRP A 616 8.64 -18.44 -1.18
CA TRP A 616 10.01 -18.87 -1.39
C TRP A 616 10.10 -20.40 -1.41
N SER A 617 10.92 -20.91 -2.32
CA SER A 617 11.20 -22.34 -2.45
C SER A 617 12.69 -22.66 -2.59
N ASN A 618 13.55 -21.64 -2.68
CA ASN A 618 15.00 -21.77 -2.56
C ASN A 618 15.63 -20.55 -1.84
N HIS A 619 16.84 -20.74 -1.31
CA HIS A 619 17.57 -19.72 -0.57
C HIS A 619 19.08 -19.79 -0.79
N PHE A 620 19.74 -18.66 -0.59
CA PHE A 620 21.19 -18.52 -0.55
C PHE A 620 21.60 -17.54 0.55
N ASP A 621 22.31 -18.04 1.54
CA ASP A 621 22.97 -17.20 2.53
C ASP A 621 24.13 -16.46 1.85
N VAL A 622 24.00 -15.15 1.73
CA VAL A 622 24.95 -14.35 0.95
C VAL A 622 26.24 -14.24 1.76
N GLY A 623 27.29 -14.94 1.34
CA GLY A 623 28.62 -14.84 1.94
C GLY A 623 29.49 -13.80 1.24
N GLU A 624 30.69 -14.25 0.86
CA GLU A 624 31.59 -13.52 -0.04
C GLU A 624 30.99 -13.45 -1.45
N ILE A 625 31.16 -12.31 -2.10
CA ILE A 625 30.63 -12.05 -3.43
C ILE A 625 31.68 -12.47 -4.46
N ASP A 626 31.33 -13.40 -5.35
CA ASP A 626 32.15 -13.70 -6.52
C ASP A 626 31.89 -12.65 -7.62
N PRO A 627 32.91 -11.89 -8.05
CA PRO A 627 32.77 -10.90 -9.13
C PRO A 627 32.39 -11.52 -10.49
N ALA A 628 32.56 -12.83 -10.67
CA ALA A 628 32.19 -13.54 -11.89
C ALA A 628 30.68 -13.82 -12.01
N TRP A 629 29.92 -13.68 -10.91
CA TRP A 629 28.48 -13.87 -10.94
C TRP A 629 27.78 -12.78 -11.75
N THR A 630 26.67 -13.12 -12.42
CA THR A 630 25.82 -12.12 -13.07
C THR A 630 24.97 -11.36 -12.03
N SER A 631 24.61 -12.04 -10.95
CA SER A 631 23.86 -11.55 -9.79
C SER A 631 24.12 -12.49 -8.63
N VAL A 632 23.72 -12.10 -7.40
CA VAL A 632 23.75 -13.07 -6.29
C VAL A 632 22.80 -14.25 -6.62
N PRO A 633 23.23 -15.50 -6.43
CA PRO A 633 22.38 -16.68 -6.61
C PRO A 633 21.22 -16.73 -5.60
N TYR A 634 20.19 -17.52 -5.91
CA TYR A 634 19.15 -17.91 -4.94
C TYR A 634 19.35 -19.32 -4.40
N GLY A 635 20.48 -19.93 -4.71
CA GLY A 635 21.02 -21.11 -4.02
C GLY A 635 20.17 -22.37 -4.17
N LYS A 636 19.85 -23.00 -3.04
CA LYS A 636 19.37 -24.39 -2.95
C LYS A 636 17.93 -24.46 -2.48
N PRO A 637 17.19 -25.54 -2.83
CA PRO A 637 15.82 -25.72 -2.39
C PRO A 637 15.70 -25.67 -0.86
N ILE A 638 14.61 -25.07 -0.37
CA ILE A 638 14.27 -25.10 1.06
C ILE A 638 13.68 -26.46 1.46
N GLN A 639 13.33 -26.62 2.74
CA GLN A 639 12.67 -27.84 3.19
C GLN A 639 11.38 -28.15 2.42
N ASN A 640 11.18 -29.43 2.10
CA ASN A 640 10.04 -29.97 1.39
C ASN A 640 9.81 -29.36 -0.02
N ALA A 641 10.81 -28.67 -0.57
CA ALA A 641 10.85 -28.20 -1.95
C ALA A 641 11.89 -29.01 -2.74
N ARG A 642 11.59 -29.31 -4.00
CA ARG A 642 12.52 -29.97 -4.93
C ARG A 642 12.58 -29.18 -6.23
N TYR A 643 13.77 -29.11 -6.80
CA TYR A 643 14.01 -28.43 -8.07
C TYR A 643 14.49 -29.41 -9.12
N TYR A 644 13.98 -29.25 -10.33
CA TYR A 644 14.42 -30.00 -11.50
C TYR A 644 14.74 -29.05 -12.65
N VAL A 645 15.92 -29.24 -13.25
CA VAL A 645 16.29 -28.61 -14.51
C VAL A 645 16.13 -29.67 -15.58
N LEU A 646 15.15 -29.52 -16.47
CA LEU A 646 14.73 -30.56 -17.40
C LEU A 646 15.02 -30.19 -18.86
N ASP A 647 15.36 -31.19 -19.68
CA ASP A 647 15.45 -31.06 -21.13
C ASP A 647 14.09 -31.16 -21.82
N GLY A 648 14.09 -31.11 -23.17
CA GLY A 648 12.86 -31.20 -23.97
C GLY A 648 12.10 -32.53 -23.86
N ASP A 649 12.76 -33.59 -23.39
CA ASP A 649 12.18 -34.92 -23.17
C ASP A 649 11.77 -35.13 -21.69
N ARG A 650 11.79 -34.05 -20.87
CA ARG A 650 11.54 -34.07 -19.42
C ARG A 650 12.53 -34.92 -18.62
N LYS A 651 13.79 -35.01 -19.06
CA LYS A 651 14.86 -35.68 -18.30
C LYS A 651 15.73 -34.65 -17.57
N PRO A 652 16.27 -34.98 -16.38
CA PRO A 652 17.20 -34.10 -15.68
C PRO A 652 18.43 -33.75 -16.52
N CYS A 653 18.72 -32.47 -16.66
CA CYS A 653 19.95 -31.97 -17.27
C CYS A 653 21.16 -32.24 -16.36
N PRO A 654 22.34 -32.56 -16.93
CA PRO A 654 23.60 -32.59 -16.19
C PRO A 654 23.96 -31.24 -15.57
N ILE A 655 24.89 -31.25 -14.60
CA ILE A 655 25.46 -30.03 -14.01
C ILE A 655 26.04 -29.13 -15.10
N GLY A 656 25.78 -27.82 -15.02
CA GLY A 656 26.24 -26.83 -15.99
C GLY A 656 25.39 -26.71 -17.27
N VAL A 657 24.50 -27.67 -17.54
CA VAL A 657 23.65 -27.69 -18.74
C VAL A 657 22.33 -26.97 -18.46
N GLU A 658 21.97 -26.03 -19.33
CA GLU A 658 20.73 -25.27 -19.20
C GLU A 658 19.48 -26.08 -19.61
N GLY A 659 18.44 -26.02 -18.78
CA GLY A 659 17.13 -26.63 -19.03
C GLY A 659 15.97 -25.79 -18.51
N ASP A 660 14.76 -26.32 -18.66
CA ASP A 660 13.51 -25.73 -18.17
C ASP A 660 13.34 -26.04 -16.68
N LEU A 661 13.16 -25.00 -15.87
CA LEU A 661 13.05 -25.09 -14.42
C LEU A 661 11.66 -25.54 -13.97
N HIS A 662 11.64 -26.52 -13.07
CA HIS A 662 10.44 -27.04 -12.43
C HIS A 662 10.64 -27.09 -10.91
N ILE A 663 9.56 -26.84 -10.17
CA ILE A 663 9.55 -26.88 -8.70
C ILE A 663 8.50 -27.90 -8.26
N ALA A 664 8.83 -28.77 -7.31
CA ALA A 664 7.93 -29.79 -6.78
C ALA A 664 7.92 -29.77 -5.24
N GLY A 665 6.95 -30.47 -4.65
CA GLY A 665 6.80 -30.62 -3.21
C GLY A 665 5.64 -29.84 -2.62
N VAL A 666 5.54 -29.82 -1.29
CA VAL A 666 4.41 -29.20 -0.55
C VAL A 666 4.30 -27.69 -0.80
N VAL A 667 5.38 -27.06 -1.27
CA VAL A 667 5.44 -25.64 -1.62
C VAL A 667 4.61 -25.30 -2.86
N VAL A 668 4.27 -26.28 -3.70
CA VAL A 668 3.52 -26.04 -4.95
C VAL A 668 2.05 -25.71 -4.65
N ALA A 669 1.57 -24.64 -5.27
CA ALA A 669 0.19 -24.16 -5.19
C ALA A 669 -0.81 -25.14 -5.81
N ASP A 670 -2.11 -24.96 -5.49
CA ASP A 670 -3.18 -25.82 -6.00
C ASP A 670 -3.47 -25.60 -7.49
N GLY A 671 -3.20 -24.39 -7.98
CA GLY A 671 -3.46 -24.00 -9.35
C GLY A 671 -3.96 -22.58 -9.49
N TYR A 672 -4.59 -22.31 -10.64
CA TYR A 672 -5.17 -21.02 -10.97
C TYR A 672 -6.69 -21.04 -10.80
N VAL A 673 -7.22 -20.09 -10.01
CA VAL A 673 -8.65 -19.95 -9.74
C VAL A 673 -9.41 -19.68 -11.04
N GLY A 674 -10.42 -20.48 -11.33
CA GLY A 674 -11.26 -20.33 -12.52
C GLY A 674 -10.60 -20.72 -13.85
N ASP A 675 -9.40 -21.32 -13.83
CA ASP A 675 -8.67 -21.71 -15.04
C ASP A 675 -8.07 -23.14 -14.94
N PRO A 676 -8.91 -24.18 -15.09
CA PRO A 676 -8.47 -25.58 -14.98
C PRO A 676 -7.55 -26.00 -16.13
N GLU A 677 -7.67 -25.40 -17.32
CA GLU A 677 -6.83 -25.72 -18.47
C GLU A 677 -5.39 -25.25 -18.25
N LEU A 678 -5.20 -23.99 -17.85
CA LEU A 678 -3.88 -23.47 -17.51
C LEU A 678 -3.30 -24.19 -16.29
N THR A 679 -4.15 -24.54 -15.32
CA THR A 679 -3.73 -25.33 -14.15
C THR A 679 -3.16 -26.68 -14.60
N ALA A 680 -3.89 -27.47 -15.39
CA ALA A 680 -3.39 -28.76 -15.87
C ALA A 680 -2.12 -28.64 -16.74
N ALA A 681 -1.97 -27.52 -17.46
CA ALA A 681 -0.79 -27.27 -18.29
C ALA A 681 0.46 -26.90 -17.48
N LYS A 682 0.29 -26.25 -16.31
CA LYS A 682 1.40 -25.73 -15.50
C LYS A 682 1.71 -26.56 -14.25
N PHE A 683 0.73 -27.27 -13.73
CA PHE A 683 0.83 -28.10 -12.54
C PHE A 683 0.61 -29.56 -12.95
N THR A 684 1.71 -30.33 -12.95
CA THR A 684 1.73 -31.73 -13.36
C THR A 684 2.19 -32.62 -12.21
N ALA A 685 1.98 -33.94 -12.28
CA ALA A 685 2.52 -34.85 -11.28
C ALA A 685 4.07 -34.87 -11.29
N ASP A 686 4.68 -35.05 -10.12
CA ASP A 686 6.13 -35.22 -9.97
C ASP A 686 6.58 -36.64 -10.41
N THR A 687 6.66 -36.82 -11.73
CA THR A 687 7.14 -38.06 -12.35
C THR A 687 8.66 -38.22 -12.28
N VAL A 688 9.40 -37.14 -11.95
CA VAL A 688 10.87 -37.13 -11.94
C VAL A 688 11.39 -37.61 -10.59
N GLY A 689 10.78 -37.13 -9.49
CA GLY A 689 11.02 -37.62 -8.13
C GLY A 689 10.40 -38.97 -7.83
N GLY A 690 9.53 -39.49 -8.72
CA GLY A 690 8.80 -40.75 -8.49
C GLY A 690 7.65 -40.63 -7.50
N LEU A 691 7.17 -39.41 -7.25
CA LEU A 691 6.12 -39.08 -6.28
C LEU A 691 4.88 -38.60 -7.03
N ALA A 692 4.17 -39.54 -7.66
CA ALA A 692 3.05 -39.23 -8.55
C ALA A 692 1.87 -38.52 -7.86
N ASP A 693 1.78 -38.61 -6.54
CA ASP A 693 0.75 -37.95 -5.73
C ASP A 693 1.14 -36.49 -5.37
N GLU A 694 2.37 -36.07 -5.65
CA GLU A 694 2.83 -34.68 -5.43
C GLU A 694 2.81 -33.86 -6.73
N SER A 695 2.53 -32.57 -6.59
CA SER A 695 2.50 -31.62 -7.69
C SER A 695 3.91 -31.08 -8.03
N MET A 696 4.12 -30.82 -9.31
CA MET A 696 5.27 -30.18 -9.90
C MET A 696 4.81 -29.03 -10.82
N TYR A 697 5.33 -27.83 -10.56
CA TYR A 697 5.04 -26.61 -11.29
C TYR A 697 6.13 -26.28 -12.33
N ALA A 698 5.70 -25.98 -13.56
CA ALA A 698 6.57 -25.53 -14.65
C ALA A 698 6.70 -23.99 -14.67
N THR A 699 7.85 -23.46 -14.22
CA THR A 699 8.00 -22.02 -13.91
C THR A 699 8.06 -21.13 -15.15
N GLY A 700 8.49 -21.70 -16.28
CA GLY A 700 8.83 -20.97 -17.51
C GLY A 700 10.22 -20.32 -17.48
N ASP A 701 10.97 -20.49 -16.40
CA ASP A 701 12.36 -20.03 -16.29
C ASP A 701 13.33 -21.06 -16.85
N ARG A 702 14.48 -20.56 -17.32
CA ARG A 702 15.64 -21.34 -17.72
C ARG A 702 16.65 -21.30 -16.59
N ALA A 703 17.22 -22.44 -16.24
CA ALA A 703 18.23 -22.52 -15.19
C ALA A 703 19.25 -23.62 -15.50
N ARG A 704 20.32 -23.65 -14.73
CA ARG A 704 21.27 -24.77 -14.65
C ARG A 704 21.75 -24.97 -13.23
N TRP A 705 22.14 -26.20 -12.91
CA TRP A 705 22.86 -26.49 -11.69
C TRP A 705 24.32 -26.05 -11.80
N MET A 706 24.85 -25.44 -10.75
CA MET A 706 26.28 -25.21 -10.58
C MET A 706 26.92 -26.38 -9.84
N ALA A 707 28.25 -26.52 -9.93
CA ALA A 707 28.99 -27.64 -9.34
C ALA A 707 28.89 -27.71 -7.80
N ASP A 708 28.59 -26.59 -7.14
CA ASP A 708 28.38 -26.47 -5.70
C ASP A 708 26.93 -26.80 -5.25
N GLY A 709 26.06 -27.14 -6.21
CA GLY A 709 24.65 -27.42 -6.00
C GLY A 709 23.75 -26.19 -5.94
N ASN A 710 24.26 -24.98 -6.20
CA ASN A 710 23.41 -23.80 -6.32
C ASN A 710 22.76 -23.74 -7.70
N LEU A 711 21.56 -23.15 -7.78
CA LEU A 711 20.88 -22.87 -9.05
C LEU A 711 21.32 -21.52 -9.61
N GLU A 712 21.75 -21.52 -10.87
CA GLU A 712 21.93 -20.30 -11.65
C GLU A 712 20.72 -20.11 -12.58
N PHE A 713 20.01 -19.01 -12.40
CA PHE A 713 18.93 -18.60 -13.29
C PHE A 713 19.51 -18.00 -14.56
N ARG A 714 18.91 -18.29 -15.71
CA ARG A 714 19.40 -17.92 -17.05
C ARG A 714 18.40 -17.06 -17.83
N GLY A 715 17.32 -16.64 -17.17
CA GLY A 715 16.24 -15.85 -17.75
C GLY A 715 14.98 -16.67 -17.99
N ARG A 716 14.05 -16.11 -18.78
CA ARG A 716 12.74 -16.71 -19.06
C ARG A 716 12.65 -17.22 -20.49
N ARG A 717 11.84 -18.26 -20.68
CA ARG A 717 11.47 -18.79 -22.00
C ARG A 717 10.35 -17.97 -22.67
N ASP A 718 9.52 -17.31 -21.87
CA ASP A 718 8.36 -16.52 -22.30
C ASP A 718 8.65 -15.00 -22.33
N ASP A 719 7.66 -14.22 -22.76
CA ASP A 719 7.72 -12.75 -22.87
C ASP A 719 7.52 -12.03 -21.51
N GLN A 720 7.55 -12.76 -20.38
CA GLN A 720 7.39 -12.19 -19.05
C GLN A 720 8.69 -11.54 -18.58
N VAL A 721 8.56 -10.38 -17.93
CA VAL A 721 9.69 -9.59 -17.42
C VAL A 721 9.49 -9.21 -15.96
N LYS A 722 10.60 -8.95 -15.27
CA LYS A 722 10.61 -8.34 -13.94
C LYS A 722 11.05 -6.89 -14.08
N VAL A 723 10.22 -5.95 -13.63
CA VAL A 723 10.50 -4.51 -13.68
C VAL A 723 10.29 -3.94 -12.29
N ARG A 724 11.38 -3.47 -11.65
CA ARG A 724 11.36 -2.92 -10.29
C ARG A 724 10.71 -3.89 -9.27
N GLY A 725 10.97 -5.19 -9.42
CA GLY A 725 10.35 -6.24 -8.60
C GLY A 725 8.92 -6.66 -8.99
N TYR A 726 8.26 -5.97 -9.92
CA TYR A 726 6.93 -6.37 -10.42
C TYR A 726 7.07 -7.41 -11.53
N ARG A 727 6.31 -8.50 -11.42
CA ARG A 727 6.18 -9.53 -12.45
C ARG A 727 5.16 -9.07 -13.50
N ILE A 728 5.63 -8.76 -14.71
CA ILE A 728 4.83 -8.15 -15.77
C ILE A 728 4.86 -9.02 -17.03
N GLU A 729 3.68 -9.40 -17.51
CA GLU A 729 3.50 -10.02 -18.82
C GLU A 729 3.40 -8.92 -19.88
N LEU A 730 4.37 -8.83 -20.80
CA LEU A 730 4.31 -7.82 -21.87
C LEU A 730 3.08 -8.01 -22.78
N GLY A 731 2.56 -9.23 -22.85
CA GLY A 731 1.29 -9.56 -23.52
C GLY A 731 0.08 -8.82 -22.94
N GLU A 732 0.05 -8.56 -21.63
CA GLU A 732 -1.03 -7.82 -20.97
C GLU A 732 -1.03 -6.35 -21.37
N VAL A 733 0.16 -5.73 -21.39
CA VAL A 733 0.33 -4.35 -21.89
C VAL A 733 -0.03 -4.26 -23.37
N LEU A 734 0.38 -5.26 -24.17
CA LEU A 734 0.05 -5.35 -25.58
C LEU A 734 -1.46 -5.49 -25.82
N ALA A 735 -2.15 -6.32 -25.03
CA ALA A 735 -3.60 -6.48 -25.11
C ALA A 735 -4.33 -5.18 -24.80
N ALA A 736 -3.90 -4.44 -23.77
CA ALA A 736 -4.46 -3.13 -23.43
C ALA A 736 -4.22 -2.08 -24.52
N LEU A 737 -3.04 -2.07 -25.15
CA LEU A 737 -2.73 -1.17 -26.28
C LEU A 737 -3.65 -1.38 -27.47
N ARG A 738 -4.04 -2.63 -27.77
CA ARG A 738 -4.97 -2.95 -28.86
C ARG A 738 -6.38 -2.38 -28.65
N GLN A 739 -6.75 -2.07 -27.40
CA GLN A 739 -8.05 -1.49 -27.07
C GLN A 739 -8.06 0.04 -27.19
N VAL A 740 -6.90 0.68 -27.37
CA VAL A 740 -6.79 2.14 -27.47
C VAL A 740 -7.40 2.62 -28.80
N PRO A 741 -8.42 3.51 -28.79
CA PRO A 741 -9.02 4.01 -30.02
C PRO A 741 -7.98 4.67 -30.94
N GLY A 742 -7.99 4.29 -32.23
CA GLY A 742 -7.10 4.82 -33.26
C GLY A 742 -5.75 4.10 -33.41
N VAL A 743 -5.44 3.13 -32.55
CA VAL A 743 -4.27 2.25 -32.71
C VAL A 743 -4.61 1.15 -33.72
N VAL A 744 -3.77 1.01 -34.76
CA VAL A 744 -3.93 0.03 -35.85
C VAL A 744 -2.96 -1.14 -35.68
N ASP A 745 -1.77 -0.89 -35.15
CA ASP A 745 -0.79 -1.91 -34.81
C ASP A 745 -0.02 -1.48 -33.56
N CYS A 746 0.50 -2.42 -32.78
CA CYS A 746 1.24 -2.10 -31.56
C CYS A 746 2.26 -3.18 -31.18
N ALA A 747 3.32 -2.74 -30.49
CA ALA A 747 4.33 -3.62 -29.92
C ALA A 747 4.79 -3.11 -28.56
N VAL A 748 5.23 -4.03 -27.71
CA VAL A 748 5.80 -3.73 -26.39
C VAL A 748 7.15 -4.42 -26.30
N THR A 749 8.12 -3.73 -25.71
CA THR A 749 9.46 -4.25 -25.41
C THR A 749 9.98 -3.59 -24.14
N THR A 750 11.12 -4.04 -23.63
CA THR A 750 11.83 -3.36 -22.55
C THR A 750 13.08 -2.64 -23.08
N LEU A 751 13.44 -1.54 -22.43
CA LEU A 751 14.72 -0.85 -22.57
C LEU A 751 15.50 -0.99 -21.26
N ARG A 752 16.80 -1.26 -21.32
CA ARG A 752 17.66 -1.22 -20.13
C ARG A 752 18.00 0.24 -19.82
N GLY A 753 17.44 0.78 -18.76
CA GLY A 753 17.80 2.09 -18.21
C GLY A 753 18.80 1.96 -17.06
N ASP A 754 19.26 3.11 -16.56
CA ASP A 754 20.21 3.18 -15.43
C ASP A 754 19.59 2.60 -14.14
N ASP A 755 18.29 2.86 -13.91
CA ASP A 755 17.51 2.34 -12.77
C ASP A 755 16.88 0.95 -13.02
N GLY A 756 17.38 0.22 -14.03
CA GLY A 756 16.87 -1.09 -14.43
C GLY A 756 15.96 -1.07 -15.67
N PRO A 757 15.26 -2.19 -15.96
CA PRO A 757 14.43 -2.31 -17.16
C PRO A 757 13.22 -1.35 -17.11
N GLN A 758 12.91 -0.72 -18.25
CA GLN A 758 11.78 0.18 -18.47
C GLN A 758 10.89 -0.37 -19.59
N ILE A 759 9.57 -0.15 -19.51
CA ILE A 759 8.62 -0.61 -20.52
C ILE A 759 8.53 0.44 -21.63
N VAL A 760 8.68 -0.03 -22.87
CA VAL A 760 8.52 0.77 -24.09
C VAL A 760 7.34 0.24 -24.88
N ALA A 761 6.35 1.10 -25.12
CA ALA A 761 5.23 0.84 -26.00
C ALA A 761 5.42 1.58 -27.33
N ALA A 762 5.15 0.89 -28.43
CA ALA A 762 5.08 1.48 -29.76
C ALA A 762 3.69 1.26 -30.34
N VAL A 763 3.07 2.32 -30.84
CA VAL A 763 1.77 2.28 -31.51
C VAL A 763 1.88 2.84 -32.92
N ALA A 764 1.27 2.13 -33.86
CA ALA A 764 0.99 2.64 -35.20
C ALA A 764 -0.44 3.17 -35.24
N VAL A 765 -0.62 4.36 -35.82
CA VAL A 765 -1.91 5.06 -35.84
C VAL A 765 -2.47 5.13 -37.26
N GLY A 766 -3.75 4.81 -37.41
CA GLY A 766 -4.47 4.97 -38.67
C GLY A 766 -4.83 6.43 -38.88
N GLY A 767 -4.83 6.91 -40.13
CA GLY A 767 -5.02 8.32 -40.49
C GLY A 767 -6.39 8.96 -40.16
N SER A 768 -7.14 8.43 -39.18
CA SER A 768 -8.33 9.08 -38.63
C SER A 768 -7.92 10.16 -37.62
N GLU A 769 -8.42 11.38 -37.81
CA GLU A 769 -8.28 12.45 -36.82
C GLU A 769 -9.39 12.38 -35.75
N PRO A 770 -9.05 12.67 -34.47
CA PRO A 770 -7.72 12.98 -33.96
C PRO A 770 -6.86 11.72 -33.75
N SER A 771 -5.61 11.75 -34.24
CA SER A 771 -4.64 10.67 -34.04
C SER A 771 -4.16 10.63 -32.59
N PRO A 772 -4.14 9.46 -31.92
CA PRO A 772 -3.81 9.37 -30.50
C PRO A 772 -2.32 9.65 -30.27
N GLY A 773 -2.01 10.82 -29.70
CA GLY A 773 -0.67 11.14 -29.21
C GLY A 773 -0.27 10.26 -28.02
N GLY A 774 1.03 10.18 -27.71
CA GLY A 774 1.53 9.29 -26.64
C GLY A 774 0.92 9.54 -25.26
N GLY A 775 0.55 10.80 -24.96
CA GLY A 775 -0.17 11.14 -23.73
C GLY A 775 -1.61 10.60 -23.67
N PHE A 776 -2.31 10.54 -24.80
CA PHE A 776 -3.64 9.94 -24.90
C PHE A 776 -3.56 8.42 -24.68
N VAL A 777 -2.61 7.76 -25.36
CA VAL A 777 -2.37 6.31 -25.21
C VAL A 777 -2.08 5.97 -23.76
N ARG A 778 -1.15 6.68 -23.11
CA ARG A 778 -0.79 6.43 -21.71
C ARG A 778 -1.98 6.66 -20.76
N ARG A 779 -2.81 7.67 -21.00
CA ARG A 779 -4.02 7.93 -20.22
C ARG A 779 -5.04 6.81 -20.37
N HIS A 780 -5.23 6.29 -21.58
CA HIS A 780 -6.13 5.17 -21.84
C HIS A 780 -5.63 3.87 -21.19
N LEU A 781 -4.33 3.59 -21.26
CA LEU A 781 -3.73 2.45 -20.56
C LEU A 781 -3.92 2.54 -19.04
N ALA A 782 -3.77 3.71 -18.45
CA ALA A 782 -3.95 3.94 -17.01
C ALA A 782 -5.37 3.66 -16.49
N GLN A 783 -6.35 3.54 -17.38
CA GLN A 783 -7.72 3.16 -17.01
C GLN A 783 -7.85 1.65 -16.74
N ASN A 784 -6.94 0.81 -17.24
CA ASN A 784 -7.05 -0.66 -17.18
C ASN A 784 -5.80 -1.35 -16.60
N LEU A 785 -4.65 -0.66 -16.65
CA LEU A 785 -3.37 -1.18 -16.16
C LEU A 785 -2.92 -0.44 -14.90
N PRO A 786 -2.23 -1.13 -13.97
CA PRO A 786 -1.54 -0.51 -12.84
C PRO A 786 -0.46 0.45 -13.32
N SER A 787 -0.12 1.43 -12.49
CA SER A 787 0.90 2.44 -12.77
C SER A 787 2.26 1.84 -13.15
N TYR A 788 2.65 0.73 -12.51
CA TYR A 788 3.92 0.02 -12.77
C TYR A 788 3.96 -0.75 -14.10
N MET A 789 2.80 -1.00 -14.74
CA MET A 789 2.72 -1.58 -16.08
C MET A 789 2.66 -0.53 -17.18
N LEU A 790 2.54 0.76 -16.82
CA LEU A 790 2.47 1.82 -17.81
C LEU A 790 3.84 2.07 -18.44
N PRO A 791 3.92 2.12 -19.78
CA PRO A 791 5.18 2.39 -20.46
C PRO A 791 5.74 3.76 -20.07
N GLU A 792 7.03 3.79 -19.73
CA GLU A 792 7.79 5.03 -19.59
C GLU A 792 7.91 5.77 -20.92
N HIS A 793 8.03 5.02 -22.02
CA HIS A 793 8.16 5.56 -23.36
C HIS A 793 7.03 5.07 -24.25
N VAL A 794 6.24 6.01 -24.79
CA VAL A 794 5.23 5.72 -25.83
C VAL A 794 5.69 6.33 -27.15
N LEU A 795 6.07 5.45 -28.09
CA LEU A 795 6.41 5.81 -29.45
C LEU A 795 5.16 5.78 -30.33
N VAL A 796 4.78 6.92 -30.90
CA VAL A 796 3.72 7.00 -31.91
C VAL A 796 4.39 7.02 -33.27
N LEU A 797 4.14 5.99 -34.08
CA LEU A 797 4.79 5.76 -35.35
C LEU A 797 3.75 5.69 -36.48
N PRO A 798 4.12 6.03 -37.73
CA PRO A 798 3.24 5.79 -38.87
C PRO A 798 3.08 4.29 -39.19
N ALA A 799 4.09 3.47 -38.85
CA ALA A 799 4.07 2.01 -38.95
C ALA A 799 5.13 1.42 -38.01
N LEU A 800 4.93 0.18 -37.54
CA LEU A 800 5.94 -0.52 -36.73
C LEU A 800 7.17 -0.91 -37.57
N PRO A 801 8.39 -0.78 -37.03
CA PRO A 801 9.57 -1.31 -37.70
C PRO A 801 9.53 -2.84 -37.69
N VAL A 802 9.68 -3.44 -38.87
CA VAL A 802 9.75 -4.89 -39.04
C VAL A 802 11.13 -5.31 -39.54
N GLY A 803 11.59 -6.48 -39.11
CA GLY A 803 12.81 -7.12 -39.58
C GLY A 803 12.61 -7.86 -40.91
N PRO A 804 13.65 -8.52 -41.43
CA PRO A 804 13.63 -9.22 -42.72
C PRO A 804 12.57 -10.33 -42.83
N THR A 805 12.16 -10.90 -41.69
CA THR A 805 11.14 -11.96 -41.59
C THR A 805 9.71 -11.42 -41.44
N GLY A 806 9.52 -10.10 -41.50
CA GLY A 806 8.22 -9.45 -41.29
C GLY A 806 7.77 -9.35 -39.82
N LYS A 807 8.55 -9.88 -38.87
CA LYS A 807 8.31 -9.70 -37.43
C LYS A 807 8.76 -8.32 -36.97
N VAL A 808 8.11 -7.77 -35.94
CA VAL A 808 8.49 -6.48 -35.33
C VAL A 808 9.94 -6.52 -34.83
N ASP A 809 10.72 -5.52 -35.22
CA ASP A 809 12.11 -5.33 -34.80
C ASP A 809 12.15 -4.62 -33.44
N ARG A 810 12.09 -5.42 -32.36
CA ARG A 810 12.06 -4.94 -30.97
C ARG A 810 13.35 -4.20 -30.57
N GLU A 811 14.51 -4.59 -31.10
CA GLU A 811 15.77 -3.88 -30.85
C GLU A 811 15.75 -2.48 -31.46
N ARG A 812 15.23 -2.34 -32.69
CA ARG A 812 15.10 -1.03 -33.32
C ARG A 812 14.11 -0.14 -32.56
N LEU A 813 13.03 -0.71 -32.01
CA LEU A 813 12.13 0.02 -31.12
C LEU A 813 12.84 0.52 -29.86
N ALA A 814 13.62 -0.34 -29.18
CA ALA A 814 14.40 0.05 -28.00
C ALA A 814 15.40 1.18 -28.33
N ARG A 815 16.11 1.08 -29.48
CA ARG A 815 17.02 2.14 -29.95
C ARG A 815 16.30 3.46 -30.26
N LEU A 816 15.07 3.43 -30.77
CA LEU A 816 14.28 4.63 -31.03
C LEU A 816 13.84 5.30 -29.72
N ALA A 817 13.47 4.52 -28.70
CA ALA A 817 13.12 5.04 -27.38
C ALA A 817 14.33 5.62 -26.62
N ALA A 818 15.52 5.04 -26.81
CA ALA A 818 16.75 5.50 -26.15
C ALA A 818 17.29 6.85 -26.69
N ARG A 819 16.75 7.39 -27.79
CA ARG A 819 17.23 8.66 -28.34
C ARG A 819 16.82 9.83 -27.41
N PRO A 820 17.75 10.72 -27.02
CA PRO A 820 17.40 11.88 -26.22
C PRO A 820 16.36 12.71 -26.97
N ARG A 821 15.25 13.08 -26.29
CA ARG A 821 14.29 14.06 -26.79
C ARG A 821 15.05 15.37 -26.97
N ASN A 822 15.53 15.63 -28.19
CA ASN A 822 16.07 16.93 -28.54
C ASN A 822 15.04 17.99 -28.13
N ARG A 823 15.46 18.91 -27.25
CA ARG A 823 14.76 20.17 -26.97
C ARG A 823 14.30 20.72 -28.30
N ARG A 824 13.01 21.07 -28.39
CA ARG A 824 12.35 21.71 -29.52
C ARG A 824 13.36 22.61 -30.26
N ARG A 825 13.66 22.27 -31.51
CA ARG A 825 14.15 23.29 -32.45
C ARG A 825 13.00 24.26 -32.63
N THR A 826 13.19 25.44 -32.04
CA THR A 826 12.60 26.77 -32.34
C THR A 826 11.35 26.80 -33.20
#